data_AF-M5TYN0-F1
#
_entry.id   AF-M5TYN0-F1
#
_cell.length_a   1.000
_cell.length_b   1.000
_cell.length_c   1.000
_cell.angle_alpha   90.00
_cell.angle_beta   90.00
_cell.angle_gamma   90.00
#
_symmetry.space_group_name_H-M   'P 1'
#
loop_
_entity.id
_entity.type
_entity.pdbx_description
1 polymer ?
#
loop_
_entity_poly.entity_id
_entity_poly.type
_entity_poly.pdbx_seq_one_letter_code
_entity_poly.pdbx_strand_id
1 'polypeptide(L)'
;MPKHASPSQSDGLHAGRVGSRQVPRWGQTPFLDASRIVLVATIWIAAWLIGGFYHLPRFLILSSLAAALLLAWLDLRHVAPMLRPTRWLWGLSLGLIAIAVTQLVPLPSWLASAVSGTYSLREQYAGIDPSSWSIISLVPWESYNWIALALIGIVGLFLGAGLFQTPKTRLFLLAAIATCGATQVFWGIVQIAVHPGEIFWGVPNEGGTTPFGTFLVRNHGADFVGMALFCAIGLLHYVMSSNRSSKSGVYEVPGGWSRVLSNPLVLSIALLVVWLLVGLVCSNSRGAWTSFIITAVAIALVWKHRKSPRRLGRFGGFLAVALLSMLVIQSIGFLDRFEDRIDDLNVDRVMADGRWQIWRDSIPALLHFLPLGSGLGTYGYAILPFEPTTSRGWLPNAHNQYLEMLVEAGIPGILLVCGFLYVAGKAAISLCQSDRTVEKQALGIAALGALLFQALHAFTEFGLLMPANLLVACVLIGASVAASPSGRHRVSKSSRSASRSASESASSKPGAVRLSVSSATRGPLLATSIVVVLMGAGLSWALWHQARCVRGDRLLASTTFTPSTPSPTVATADEWIDQLQQELKRSPSNERLRRRLIQLHMHRAQRFTYDQIRAGQVAQARPTNPIDDWDRTSLGSIITKLYDESDRSPTELQKQRIKQQIASEPSLEAAWSQFALSLAANPVQPKTHMRMAQLAAASGRPWDKIFANSMRLSAVDPRQTLGNGLLAWAAGDIEAMTDQWRQTLSVDLTHLELIYRLSRLKLTDEAIAEHLMPNNWVAPYRLALRIAKEPGVEELRDALLEKAAAAATSTEMKPISRLVALASIASSQGDYKTAAEHCSQAVQADPKDPELRYRYARMLYQSGIADEAASQARVAMNLAPTNQRYKTLFEQSKRLHHRQSTKLLPIETP
;
A
#
# COMPACT_ATOMS: atom_id res chain seq x y z
N MET A 1 -20.33 76.76 -40.56
CA MET A 1 -20.20 77.06 -42.01
C MET A 1 -18.82 77.69 -42.26
N PRO A 2 -18.15 77.40 -43.39
CA PRO A 2 -16.98 76.51 -43.38
C PRO A 2 -15.65 77.05 -43.99
N LYS A 3 -14.54 76.32 -43.72
CA LYS A 3 -13.31 76.06 -44.55
C LYS A 3 -12.41 77.28 -44.91
N HIS A 4 -11.08 77.28 -44.98
CA HIS A 4 -9.98 76.30 -45.10
C HIS A 4 -8.66 77.00 -44.68
N ALA A 5 -7.70 76.30 -44.05
CA ALA A 5 -6.24 76.45 -44.29
C ALA A 5 -5.42 75.40 -43.49
N SER A 6 -4.72 74.53 -44.20
CA SER A 6 -3.54 73.73 -43.78
C SER A 6 -2.27 74.63 -43.78
N PRO A 7 -1.07 74.27 -43.23
CA PRO A 7 -0.46 72.93 -43.31
C PRO A 7 0.54 72.47 -42.21
N SER A 8 0.86 71.16 -42.30
CA SER A 8 2.22 70.58 -42.23
C SER A 8 2.69 69.82 -40.97
N GLN A 9 3.27 68.64 -41.28
CA GLN A 9 4.45 67.96 -40.71
C GLN A 9 4.29 66.68 -39.85
N SER A 10 4.82 65.61 -40.48
CA SER A 10 5.62 64.51 -39.95
C SER A 10 4.91 63.25 -39.44
N ASP A 11 4.63 62.34 -40.38
CA ASP A 11 4.44 60.92 -40.11
C ASP A 11 5.78 60.25 -39.83
N GLY A 12 5.98 59.87 -38.56
CA GLY A 12 7.07 59.03 -38.08
C GLY A 12 6.76 57.55 -38.31
N LEU A 13 7.59 56.92 -39.14
CA LEU A 13 7.64 55.49 -39.45
C LEU A 13 7.58 54.58 -38.20
N HIS A 14 6.50 53.81 -38.08
CA HIS A 14 6.42 52.68 -37.16
C HIS A 14 7.24 51.50 -37.69
N ALA A 15 8.41 51.28 -37.10
CA ALA A 15 9.20 50.07 -37.28
C ALA A 15 8.43 48.85 -36.72
N GLY A 16 8.07 47.93 -37.62
CA GLY A 16 7.39 46.67 -37.31
C GLY A 16 8.16 45.82 -36.31
N ARG A 17 7.52 45.51 -35.18
CA ARG A 17 7.95 44.50 -34.22
C ARG A 17 7.95 43.13 -34.90
N VAL A 18 9.15 42.58 -35.09
CA VAL A 18 9.38 41.15 -35.36
C VAL A 18 8.63 40.31 -34.31
N GLY A 19 7.74 39.44 -34.80
CA GLY A 19 6.79 38.67 -34.01
C GLY A 19 7.43 37.89 -32.86
N SER A 20 7.25 38.37 -31.64
CA SER A 20 7.28 37.51 -30.48
C SER A 20 6.08 36.57 -30.58
N ARG A 21 6.31 35.26 -30.58
CA ARG A 21 5.24 34.26 -30.46
C ARG A 21 4.46 34.56 -29.18
N GLN A 22 3.31 35.22 -29.32
CA GLN A 22 2.40 35.47 -28.20
C GLN A 22 1.82 34.13 -27.77
N VAL A 23 2.10 33.73 -26.53
CA VAL A 23 1.40 32.60 -25.91
C VAL A 23 -0.04 33.06 -25.65
N PRO A 24 -1.07 32.30 -26.06
CA PRO A 24 -2.46 32.71 -25.91
C PRO A 24 -2.83 33.00 -24.45
N ARG A 25 -3.71 33.98 -24.24
CA ARG A 25 -4.29 34.27 -22.92
C ARG A 25 -5.38 33.24 -22.59
N TRP A 26 -5.63 33.02 -21.30
CA TRP A 26 -6.73 32.17 -20.80
C TRP A 26 -8.06 32.59 -21.45
N GLY A 27 -8.83 31.64 -21.98
CA GLY A 27 -10.06 31.88 -22.75
C GLY A 27 -9.87 31.96 -24.28
N GLN A 28 -8.64 32.07 -24.79
CA GLN A 28 -8.37 32.09 -26.24
C GLN A 28 -8.13 30.70 -26.84
N THR A 29 -7.90 29.68 -25.99
CA THR A 29 -7.67 28.28 -26.39
C THR A 29 -8.62 27.37 -25.62
N PRO A 30 -9.90 27.28 -26.02
CA PRO A 30 -10.94 26.60 -25.25
C PRO A 30 -10.62 25.13 -25.00
N PHE A 31 -10.01 24.44 -25.96
CA PHE A 31 -9.60 23.04 -25.80
C PHE A 31 -8.50 22.83 -24.76
N LEU A 32 -7.51 23.72 -24.71
CA LEU A 32 -6.44 23.64 -23.70
C LEU A 32 -6.95 24.01 -22.30
N ASP A 33 -7.90 24.94 -22.22
CA ASP A 33 -8.54 25.30 -20.95
C ASP A 33 -9.41 24.17 -20.42
N ALA A 34 -10.19 23.52 -21.29
CA ALA A 34 -10.92 22.30 -20.94
C ALA A 34 -9.97 21.18 -20.50
N SER A 35 -8.86 20.95 -21.23
CA SER A 35 -7.84 19.95 -20.87
C SER A 35 -7.23 20.21 -19.47
N ARG A 36 -6.96 21.48 -19.12
CA ARG A 36 -6.49 21.86 -17.77
C ARG A 36 -7.51 21.53 -16.69
N ILE A 37 -8.78 21.86 -16.94
CA ILE A 37 -9.87 21.59 -15.99
C ILE A 37 -10.02 20.08 -15.79
N VAL A 38 -10.03 19.30 -16.87
CA VAL A 38 -10.10 17.84 -16.80
C VAL A 38 -8.92 17.29 -16.01
N LEU A 39 -7.68 17.68 -16.29
CA LEU A 39 -6.51 17.20 -15.55
C LEU A 39 -6.57 17.55 -14.05
N VAL A 40 -6.98 18.78 -13.71
CA VAL A 40 -7.13 19.18 -12.30
C VAL A 40 -8.24 18.36 -11.64
N ALA A 41 -9.38 18.16 -12.31
CA ALA A 41 -10.43 17.28 -11.83
C ALA A 41 -9.92 15.84 -11.65
N THR A 42 -9.07 15.34 -12.55
CA THR A 42 -8.44 14.02 -12.41
C THR A 42 -7.59 13.92 -11.15
N ILE A 43 -6.81 14.96 -10.81
CA ILE A 43 -6.01 14.99 -9.57
C ILE A 43 -6.93 14.88 -8.33
N TRP A 44 -8.04 15.62 -8.33
CA TRP A 44 -9.01 15.56 -7.24
C TRP A 44 -9.70 14.20 -7.15
N ILE A 45 -10.16 13.65 -8.28
CA ILE A 45 -10.73 12.30 -8.36
C ILE A 45 -9.72 11.26 -7.86
N ALA A 46 -8.46 11.36 -8.28
CA ALA A 46 -7.43 10.42 -7.87
C ALA A 46 -7.18 10.45 -6.36
N ALA A 47 -7.08 11.66 -5.77
CA ALA A 47 -6.90 11.80 -4.33
C ALA A 47 -8.10 11.24 -3.57
N TRP A 48 -9.32 11.65 -3.91
CA TRP A 48 -10.54 11.30 -3.20
C TRP A 48 -11.03 9.86 -3.45
N LEU A 49 -10.67 9.22 -4.56
CA LEU A 49 -10.94 7.79 -4.76
C LEU A 49 -9.83 6.92 -4.19
N ILE A 50 -9.57 7.11 -2.90
CA ILE A 50 -8.64 6.31 -2.09
C ILE A 50 -7.23 6.31 -2.69
N GLY A 51 -6.75 7.49 -3.10
CA GLY A 51 -5.45 7.66 -3.74
C GLY A 51 -5.27 6.94 -5.08
N GLY A 52 -6.32 6.32 -5.64
CA GLY A 52 -6.27 5.44 -6.80
C GLY A 52 -5.82 4.00 -6.48
N PHE A 53 -5.93 3.55 -5.23
CA PHE A 53 -5.43 2.23 -4.82
C PHE A 53 -6.06 1.07 -5.61
N TYR A 54 -7.39 1.08 -5.77
CA TYR A 54 -8.14 0.02 -6.45
C TYR A 54 -8.15 0.17 -7.98
N HIS A 55 -8.43 -0.92 -8.70
CA HIS A 55 -8.46 -0.95 -10.17
C HIS A 55 -9.53 -0.04 -10.80
N LEU A 56 -10.71 0.09 -10.17
CA LEU A 56 -11.78 0.95 -10.69
C LEU A 56 -11.39 2.44 -10.68
N PRO A 57 -10.91 3.02 -9.56
CA PRO A 57 -10.30 4.35 -9.56
C PRO A 57 -9.20 4.52 -10.62
N ARG A 58 -8.29 3.55 -10.79
CA ARG A 58 -7.24 3.62 -11.84
C ARG A 58 -7.83 3.71 -13.25
N PHE A 59 -8.87 2.93 -13.55
CA PHE A 59 -9.59 3.00 -14.81
C PHE A 59 -10.21 4.39 -15.04
N LEU A 60 -10.85 4.98 -14.02
CA LEU A 60 -11.44 6.32 -14.11
C LEU A 60 -10.37 7.40 -14.31
N ILE A 61 -9.24 7.30 -13.61
CA ILE A 61 -8.10 8.22 -13.76
C ILE A 61 -7.57 8.15 -15.20
N LEU A 62 -7.28 6.96 -15.71
CA LEU A 62 -6.81 6.77 -17.10
C LEU A 62 -7.83 7.29 -18.12
N SER A 63 -9.12 7.11 -17.88
CA SER A 63 -10.20 7.58 -18.78
C SER A 63 -10.22 9.10 -18.84
N SER A 64 -10.10 9.74 -17.68
CA SER A 64 -10.02 11.20 -17.55
C SER A 64 -8.74 11.76 -18.18
N LEU A 65 -7.60 11.08 -18.01
CA LEU A 65 -6.34 11.46 -18.67
C LEU A 65 -6.40 11.31 -20.19
N ALA A 66 -7.04 10.27 -20.70
CA ALA A 66 -7.27 10.09 -22.14
C ALA A 66 -8.12 11.24 -22.72
N ALA A 67 -9.16 11.66 -22.01
CA ALA A 67 -9.97 12.83 -22.39
C ALA A 67 -9.14 14.13 -22.37
N ALA A 68 -8.34 14.35 -21.32
CA ALA A 68 -7.44 15.51 -21.23
C ALA A 68 -6.42 15.53 -22.37
N LEU A 69 -5.85 14.37 -22.73
CA LEU A 69 -4.89 14.22 -23.83
C LEU A 69 -5.55 14.50 -25.18
N LEU A 70 -6.75 13.97 -25.43
CA LEU A 70 -7.52 14.23 -26.64
C LEU A 70 -7.80 15.73 -26.82
N LEU A 71 -8.24 16.41 -25.76
CA LEU A 71 -8.47 17.86 -25.78
C LEU A 71 -7.17 18.64 -26.03
N ALA A 72 -6.05 18.23 -25.44
CA ALA A 72 -4.74 18.83 -25.69
C ALA A 72 -4.27 18.60 -27.15
N TRP A 73 -4.63 17.46 -27.74
CA TRP A 73 -4.26 17.11 -29.11
C TRP A 73 -4.95 18.01 -30.15
N LEU A 74 -6.20 18.42 -29.91
CA LEU A 74 -6.94 19.32 -30.79
C LEU A 74 -6.24 20.69 -30.99
N ASP A 75 -5.32 21.06 -30.10
CA ASP A 75 -4.50 22.27 -30.21
C ASP A 75 -2.99 22.00 -30.08
N LEU A 76 -2.52 20.98 -30.82
CA LEU A 76 -1.13 20.49 -30.76
C LEU A 76 -0.07 21.56 -31.08
N ARG A 77 -0.43 22.63 -31.80
CA ARG A 77 0.47 23.72 -32.19
C ARG A 77 1.08 24.43 -30.99
N HIS A 78 0.34 24.51 -29.88
CA HIS A 78 0.78 25.14 -28.63
C HIS A 78 1.55 24.18 -27.72
N VAL A 79 1.39 22.86 -27.90
CA VAL A 79 2.02 21.82 -27.07
C VAL A 79 3.36 21.37 -27.65
N ALA A 80 3.45 21.20 -28.98
CA ALA A 80 4.63 20.68 -29.69
C ALA A 80 5.97 21.35 -29.33
N PRO A 81 6.07 22.69 -29.14
CA PRO A 81 7.33 23.32 -28.81
C PRO A 81 7.91 22.89 -27.44
N MET A 82 7.07 22.37 -26.54
CA MET A 82 7.45 22.00 -25.16
C MET A 82 7.99 20.56 -25.03
N LEU A 83 7.95 19.75 -26.11
CA LEU A 83 8.55 18.41 -26.11
C LEU A 83 10.07 18.42 -26.20
N ARG A 84 10.67 19.46 -26.81
CA ARG A 84 12.12 19.60 -26.90
C ARG A 84 12.81 19.74 -25.54
N PRO A 85 12.40 20.63 -24.63
CA PRO A 85 13.02 20.74 -23.30
C PRO A 85 12.79 19.49 -22.44
N THR A 86 11.74 18.71 -22.71
CA THR A 86 11.38 17.51 -21.93
C THR A 86 11.88 16.19 -22.52
N ARG A 87 12.56 16.19 -23.68
CA ARG A 87 13.00 14.99 -24.42
C ARG A 87 13.75 13.95 -23.59
N TRP A 88 14.56 14.38 -22.64
CA TRP A 88 15.33 13.46 -21.79
C TRP A 88 14.44 12.74 -20.79
N LEU A 89 13.46 13.43 -20.19
CA LEU A 89 12.49 12.77 -19.32
C LEU A 89 11.62 11.79 -20.11
N TRP A 90 11.25 12.13 -21.36
CA TRP A 90 10.58 11.19 -22.26
C TRP A 90 11.40 9.94 -22.52
N GLY A 91 12.68 10.10 -22.89
CA GLY A 91 13.57 8.96 -23.13
C GLY A 91 13.73 8.08 -21.89
N LEU A 92 13.85 8.67 -20.70
CA LEU A 92 14.01 7.93 -19.45
C LEU A 92 12.73 7.18 -19.05
N SER A 93 11.57 7.85 -19.12
CA SER A 93 10.29 7.20 -18.81
C SER A 93 9.90 6.12 -19.82
N LEU A 94 10.16 6.35 -21.11
CA LEU A 94 9.98 5.32 -22.14
C LEU A 94 11.01 4.19 -21.99
N GLY A 95 12.20 4.47 -21.48
CA GLY A 95 13.19 3.47 -21.11
C GLY A 95 12.67 2.50 -20.04
N LEU A 96 11.97 3.01 -19.02
CA LEU A 96 11.34 2.15 -18.00
C LEU A 96 10.24 1.26 -18.60
N ILE A 97 9.42 1.81 -19.51
CA ILE A 97 8.44 1.03 -20.26
C ILE A 97 9.12 -0.02 -21.14
N ALA A 98 10.24 0.33 -21.78
CA ALA A 98 11.00 -0.60 -22.61
C ALA A 98 11.57 -1.76 -21.77
N ILE A 99 12.05 -1.51 -20.55
CA ILE A 99 12.44 -2.58 -19.62
C ILE A 99 11.24 -3.46 -19.30
N ALA A 100 10.10 -2.88 -18.91
CA ALA A 100 8.90 -3.63 -18.56
C ALA A 100 8.42 -4.53 -19.71
N VAL A 101 8.41 -3.99 -20.94
CA VAL A 101 8.04 -4.74 -22.15
C VAL A 101 9.07 -5.83 -22.44
N THR A 102 10.37 -5.53 -22.34
CA THR A 102 11.44 -6.53 -22.54
C THR A 102 11.31 -7.68 -21.54
N GLN A 103 10.95 -7.38 -20.29
CA GLN A 103 10.71 -8.40 -19.27
C GLN A 103 9.51 -9.29 -19.56
N LEU A 104 8.61 -8.89 -20.46
CA LEU A 104 7.41 -9.64 -20.86
C LEU A 104 7.59 -10.42 -22.17
N VAL A 105 8.67 -10.19 -22.92
CA VAL A 105 8.98 -10.90 -24.16
C VAL A 105 9.54 -12.28 -23.81
N PRO A 106 9.00 -13.38 -24.37
CA PRO A 106 9.59 -14.70 -24.23
C PRO A 106 11.00 -14.73 -24.82
N LEU A 107 11.95 -15.29 -24.08
CA LEU A 107 13.35 -15.48 -24.48
C LEU A 107 13.70 -16.97 -24.45
N PRO A 108 14.69 -17.42 -25.25
CA PRO A 108 15.28 -18.74 -25.08
C PRO A 108 15.81 -18.94 -23.65
N SER A 109 15.70 -20.15 -23.12
CA SER A 109 16.06 -20.50 -21.73
C SER A 109 17.47 -20.06 -21.33
N TRP A 110 18.48 -20.30 -22.20
CA TRP A 110 19.86 -19.88 -21.96
C TRP A 110 19.99 -18.36 -21.73
N LEU A 111 19.27 -17.56 -22.51
CA LEU A 111 19.30 -16.10 -22.39
C LEU A 111 18.52 -15.65 -21.17
N ALA A 112 17.34 -16.22 -20.92
CA ALA A 112 16.54 -15.93 -19.73
C ALA A 112 17.33 -16.21 -18.44
N SER A 113 18.03 -17.35 -18.37
CA SER A 113 18.86 -17.74 -17.23
C SER A 113 20.06 -16.84 -17.00
N ALA A 114 20.64 -16.28 -18.06
CA ALA A 114 21.81 -15.39 -17.97
C ALA A 114 21.46 -13.97 -17.50
N VAL A 115 20.24 -13.51 -17.75
CA VAL A 115 19.84 -12.12 -17.51
C VAL A 115 19.04 -11.91 -16.22
N SER A 116 18.46 -12.98 -15.67
CA SER A 116 17.73 -12.96 -14.39
C SER A 116 17.54 -14.37 -13.83
N GLY A 117 17.58 -14.52 -12.50
CA GLY A 117 17.28 -15.76 -11.80
C GLY A 117 15.80 -16.20 -11.83
N THR A 118 14.91 -15.56 -12.60
CA THR A 118 13.51 -16.00 -12.69
C THR A 118 13.33 -17.32 -13.43
N TYR A 119 14.22 -17.65 -14.35
CA TYR A 119 14.20 -18.92 -15.04
C TYR A 119 14.36 -20.11 -14.08
N SER A 120 15.33 -20.07 -13.16
CA SER A 120 15.57 -21.16 -12.21
C SER A 120 14.38 -21.36 -11.26
N LEU A 121 13.69 -20.28 -10.87
CA LEU A 121 12.46 -20.38 -10.07
C LEU A 121 11.32 -21.02 -10.88
N ARG A 122 11.18 -20.67 -12.16
CA ARG A 122 10.17 -21.29 -13.04
C ARG A 122 10.45 -22.78 -13.26
N GLU A 123 11.70 -23.16 -13.47
CA GLU A 123 12.12 -24.55 -13.57
C GLU A 123 11.83 -25.32 -12.27
N GLN A 124 12.24 -24.78 -11.13
CA GLN A 124 12.06 -25.42 -9.82
C GLN A 124 10.58 -25.56 -9.42
N TYR A 125 9.79 -24.50 -9.61
CA TYR A 125 8.46 -24.40 -9.03
C TYR A 125 7.31 -24.57 -10.03
N ALA A 126 7.50 -24.31 -11.32
CA ALA A 126 6.46 -24.55 -12.34
C ALA A 126 6.74 -25.79 -13.20
N GLY A 127 7.90 -26.44 -13.06
CA GLY A 127 8.24 -27.67 -13.79
C GLY A 127 8.37 -27.45 -15.29
N ILE A 128 8.87 -26.28 -15.68
CA ILE A 128 9.06 -25.90 -17.08
C ILE A 128 10.21 -26.70 -17.71
N ASP A 129 10.04 -27.15 -18.95
CA ASP A 129 11.06 -27.87 -19.72
C ASP A 129 12.28 -26.96 -20.02
N PRO A 130 13.52 -27.43 -19.82
CA PRO A 130 14.72 -26.65 -20.11
C PRO A 130 14.86 -26.12 -21.55
N SER A 131 14.19 -26.76 -22.51
CA SER A 131 14.17 -26.36 -23.92
C SER A 131 13.16 -25.25 -24.24
N SER A 132 12.32 -24.88 -23.28
CA SER A 132 11.20 -23.96 -23.51
C SER A 132 11.60 -22.49 -23.41
N TRP A 133 10.79 -21.65 -24.04
CA TRP A 133 10.92 -20.19 -23.96
C TRP A 133 10.37 -19.70 -22.62
N SER A 134 11.06 -18.77 -21.99
CA SER A 134 10.72 -18.24 -20.68
C SER A 134 10.65 -16.71 -20.69
N ILE A 135 9.80 -16.16 -19.82
CA ILE A 135 9.61 -14.72 -19.65
C ILE A 135 10.35 -14.30 -18.38
N ILE A 136 11.06 -13.16 -18.45
CA ILE A 136 11.82 -12.63 -17.30
C ILE A 136 10.87 -12.27 -16.16
N SER A 137 9.76 -11.59 -16.44
CA SER A 137 8.78 -11.23 -15.41
C SER A 137 8.24 -12.48 -14.71
N LEU A 138 8.45 -12.56 -13.39
CA LEU A 138 8.03 -13.68 -12.55
C LEU A 138 6.50 -13.80 -12.53
N VAL A 139 5.79 -12.68 -12.47
CA VAL A 139 4.33 -12.59 -12.48
C VAL A 139 3.88 -11.56 -13.54
N PRO A 140 3.69 -11.98 -14.81
CA PRO A 140 3.40 -11.08 -15.92
C PRO A 140 2.19 -10.17 -15.71
N TRP A 141 1.15 -10.66 -15.02
CA TRP A 141 -0.05 -9.88 -14.71
C TRP A 141 0.25 -8.62 -13.89
N GLU A 142 1.18 -8.71 -12.94
CA GLU A 142 1.57 -7.56 -12.11
C GLU A 142 2.46 -6.58 -12.89
N SER A 143 3.31 -7.06 -13.80
CA SER A 143 4.04 -6.18 -14.72
C SER A 143 3.12 -5.42 -15.67
N TYR A 144 2.03 -6.03 -16.16
CA TYR A 144 1.00 -5.30 -16.91
C TYR A 144 0.31 -4.22 -16.06
N ASN A 145 0.00 -4.53 -14.80
CA ASN A 145 -0.56 -3.55 -13.86
C ASN A 145 0.40 -2.38 -13.63
N TRP A 146 1.70 -2.66 -13.48
CA TRP A 146 2.74 -1.66 -13.31
C TRP A 146 2.86 -0.75 -14.53
N ILE A 147 2.86 -1.28 -15.75
CA ILE A 147 2.89 -0.48 -16.99
C ILE A 147 1.68 0.47 -17.06
N ALA A 148 0.48 -0.03 -16.73
CA ALA A 148 -0.72 0.79 -16.71
C ALA A 148 -0.64 1.93 -15.66
N LEU A 149 -0.04 1.68 -14.50
CA LEU A 149 0.24 2.69 -13.48
C LEU A 149 1.27 3.71 -13.99
N ALA A 150 2.38 3.26 -14.57
CA ALA A 150 3.44 4.12 -15.10
C ALA A 150 2.91 5.08 -16.19
N LEU A 151 1.93 4.64 -17.00
CA LEU A 151 1.28 5.46 -18.00
C LEU A 151 0.50 6.66 -17.40
N ILE A 152 -0.03 6.54 -16.18
CA ILE A 152 -0.63 7.67 -15.45
C ILE A 152 0.43 8.76 -15.24
N GLY A 153 1.62 8.38 -14.76
CA GLY A 153 2.74 9.29 -14.56
C GLY A 153 3.27 9.89 -15.86
N ILE A 154 3.46 9.06 -16.90
CA ILE A 154 3.97 9.50 -18.22
C ILE A 154 3.02 10.51 -18.87
N VAL A 155 1.71 10.26 -18.84
CA VAL A 155 0.73 11.19 -19.39
C VAL A 155 0.59 12.44 -18.51
N GLY A 156 0.66 12.29 -17.18
CA GLY A 156 0.73 13.42 -16.24
C GLY A 156 1.93 14.34 -16.52
N LEU A 157 3.11 13.77 -16.78
CA LEU A 157 4.31 14.51 -17.19
C LEU A 157 4.07 15.30 -18.49
N PHE A 158 3.31 14.72 -19.43
CA PHE A 158 3.10 15.28 -20.77
C PHE A 158 2.16 16.46 -20.69
N LEU A 159 1.03 16.26 -20.02
CA LEU A 159 0.03 17.29 -19.81
C LEU A 159 0.60 18.39 -18.90
N GLY A 160 1.40 18.05 -17.88
CA GLY A 160 2.11 19.02 -17.06
C GLY A 160 3.00 19.96 -17.88
N ALA A 161 3.81 19.39 -18.77
CA ALA A 161 4.68 20.13 -19.67
C ALA A 161 3.92 20.98 -20.71
N GLY A 162 2.80 20.45 -21.21
CA GLY A 162 2.01 21.07 -22.28
C GLY A 162 1.02 22.14 -21.80
N LEU A 163 0.42 21.99 -20.63
CA LEU A 163 -0.74 22.80 -20.23
C LEU A 163 -0.38 24.02 -19.38
N PHE A 164 0.65 23.98 -18.55
CA PHE A 164 0.92 25.03 -17.54
C PHE A 164 2.04 26.00 -17.94
N GLN A 165 1.90 26.61 -19.12
CA GLN A 165 2.95 27.41 -19.74
C GLN A 165 2.95 28.90 -19.32
N THR A 166 1.81 29.43 -18.89
CA THR A 166 1.63 30.85 -18.53
C THR A 166 1.72 31.06 -17.02
N PRO A 167 2.01 32.28 -16.54
CA PRO A 167 1.97 32.59 -15.11
C PRO A 167 0.66 32.22 -14.43
N LYS A 168 -0.48 32.60 -15.03
CA LYS A 168 -1.81 32.31 -14.49
C LYS A 168 -2.06 30.80 -14.37
N THR A 169 -1.74 30.04 -15.42
CA THR A 169 -1.95 28.59 -15.41
C THR A 169 -1.05 27.88 -14.40
N ARG A 170 0.19 28.33 -14.20
CA ARG A 170 1.09 27.77 -13.17
C ARG A 170 0.53 27.97 -11.77
N LEU A 171 0.11 29.20 -11.46
CA LEU A 171 -0.47 29.53 -10.16
C LEU A 171 -1.79 28.79 -9.93
N PHE A 172 -2.60 28.63 -10.98
CA PHE A 172 -3.81 27.80 -10.94
C PHE A 172 -3.51 26.34 -10.56
N LEU A 173 -2.49 25.72 -11.18
CA LEU A 173 -2.06 24.37 -10.83
C LEU A 173 -1.66 24.26 -9.35
N LEU A 174 -0.79 25.18 -8.88
CA LEU A 174 -0.33 25.17 -7.50
C LEU A 174 -1.49 25.35 -6.51
N ALA A 175 -2.41 26.28 -6.80
CA ALA A 175 -3.57 26.52 -5.97
C ALA A 175 -4.49 25.30 -5.94
N ALA A 176 -4.77 24.69 -7.10
CA ALA A 176 -5.63 23.51 -7.18
C ALA A 176 -5.09 22.32 -6.37
N ILE A 177 -3.77 22.06 -6.42
CA ILE A 177 -3.13 20.99 -5.64
C ILE A 177 -3.13 21.34 -4.14
N ALA A 178 -2.78 22.58 -3.78
CA ALA A 178 -2.75 23.02 -2.38
C ALA A 178 -4.13 22.96 -1.73
N THR A 179 -5.18 23.39 -2.43
CA THR A 179 -6.57 23.30 -1.97
C THR A 179 -7.03 21.84 -1.87
N CYS A 180 -6.67 20.97 -2.83
CA CYS A 180 -6.95 19.54 -2.73
C CYS A 180 -6.33 18.94 -1.45
N GLY A 181 -5.05 19.23 -1.20
CA GLY A 181 -4.36 18.81 0.03
C GLY A 181 -5.05 19.34 1.30
N ALA A 182 -5.51 20.59 1.30
CA ALA A 182 -6.19 21.18 2.45
C ALA A 182 -7.51 20.46 2.77
N THR A 183 -8.24 20.03 1.74
CA THR A 183 -9.45 19.22 1.93
C THR A 183 -9.15 17.81 2.43
N GLN A 184 -8.04 17.20 2.02
CA GLN A 184 -7.56 15.93 2.57
C GLN A 184 -7.17 16.06 4.05
N VAL A 185 -6.53 17.16 4.44
CA VAL A 185 -6.22 17.45 5.86
C VAL A 185 -7.49 17.63 6.67
N PHE A 186 -8.46 18.39 6.15
CA PHE A 186 -9.76 18.54 6.79
C PHE A 186 -10.44 17.20 7.02
N TRP A 187 -10.53 16.38 5.97
CA TRP A 187 -11.12 15.04 6.09
C TRP A 187 -10.33 14.16 7.05
N GLY A 188 -9.00 14.17 7.00
CA GLY A 188 -8.15 13.37 7.89
C GLY A 188 -8.30 13.73 9.37
N ILE A 189 -8.47 15.02 9.70
CA ILE A 189 -8.74 15.45 11.07
C ILE A 189 -10.13 14.99 11.53
N VAL A 190 -11.16 15.15 10.68
CA VAL A 190 -12.52 14.66 10.97
C VAL A 190 -12.52 13.14 11.17
N GLN A 191 -11.82 12.40 10.30
CA GLN A 191 -11.64 10.95 10.39
C GLN A 191 -11.00 10.54 11.72
N ILE A 192 -9.89 11.18 12.12
CA ILE A 192 -9.22 10.89 13.40
C ILE A 192 -10.13 11.19 14.59
N ALA A 193 -10.97 12.23 14.51
CA ALA A 193 -11.84 12.64 15.62
C ALA A 193 -13.08 11.74 15.76
N VAL A 194 -13.68 11.30 14.66
CA VAL A 194 -14.99 10.63 14.65
C VAL A 194 -14.87 9.11 14.50
N HIS A 195 -14.22 8.63 13.43
CA HIS A 195 -14.11 7.20 13.11
C HIS A 195 -12.68 6.84 12.64
N PRO A 196 -11.71 6.64 13.57
CA PRO A 196 -10.30 6.43 13.22
C PRO A 196 -10.01 5.18 12.38
N GLY A 197 -10.93 4.20 12.38
CA GLY A 197 -10.79 2.93 11.66
C GLY A 197 -11.45 2.91 10.29
N GLU A 198 -12.12 3.99 9.87
CA GLU A 198 -12.86 4.06 8.61
C GLU A 198 -12.25 5.08 7.65
N ILE A 199 -12.23 4.78 6.35
CA ILE A 199 -11.73 5.71 5.31
C ILE A 199 -12.80 6.74 4.96
N PHE A 200 -14.00 6.23 4.70
CA PHE A 200 -15.26 6.98 4.62
C PHE A 200 -16.21 6.40 5.65
N TRP A 201 -17.20 7.17 6.10
CA TRP A 201 -18.19 6.64 7.03
C TRP A 201 -18.87 5.39 6.46
N GLY A 202 -18.83 4.30 7.21
CA GLY A 202 -19.33 2.98 6.79
C GLY A 202 -18.40 2.20 5.85
N VAL A 203 -17.20 2.72 5.55
CA VAL A 203 -16.17 2.04 4.76
C VAL A 203 -14.96 1.74 5.66
N PRO A 204 -14.90 0.53 6.25
CA PRO A 204 -13.82 0.17 7.16
C PRO A 204 -12.48 0.08 6.43
N ASN A 205 -11.38 0.37 7.13
CA ASN A 205 -10.04 0.12 6.61
C ASN A 205 -9.67 -1.37 6.78
N GLU A 206 -10.09 -2.19 5.82
CA GLU A 206 -9.83 -3.64 5.82
C GLU A 206 -8.34 -4.00 5.77
N GLY A 207 -7.47 -3.06 5.38
CA GLY A 207 -6.03 -3.29 5.24
C GLY A 207 -5.25 -3.39 6.55
N GLY A 208 -5.90 -3.24 7.72
CA GLY A 208 -5.22 -3.29 9.03
C GLY A 208 -4.19 -2.17 9.24
N THR A 209 -4.16 -1.18 8.36
CA THR A 209 -3.27 -0.02 8.42
C THR A 209 -3.99 1.16 9.09
N THR A 210 -3.26 2.23 9.38
CA THR A 210 -3.89 3.48 9.83
C THR A 210 -4.13 4.39 8.63
N PRO A 211 -5.37 4.81 8.33
CA PRO A 211 -5.65 5.73 7.25
C PRO A 211 -5.33 7.19 7.63
N PHE A 212 -5.20 8.05 6.63
CA PHE A 212 -5.17 9.52 6.83
C PHE A 212 -5.78 10.22 5.62
N GLY A 213 -6.80 11.04 5.88
CA GLY A 213 -7.62 11.59 4.81
C GLY A 213 -8.32 10.44 4.09
N THR A 214 -8.30 10.46 2.75
CA THR A 214 -8.93 9.39 1.96
C THR A 214 -7.96 8.24 1.63
N PHE A 215 -6.70 8.29 2.06
CA PHE A 215 -5.70 7.26 1.76
C PHE A 215 -5.75 6.11 2.78
N LEU A 216 -5.63 4.85 2.32
CA LEU A 216 -5.61 3.66 3.21
C LEU A 216 -4.47 3.71 4.23
N VAL A 217 -3.31 4.22 3.78
CA VAL A 217 -2.08 4.27 4.58
C VAL A 217 -1.73 5.72 4.86
N ARG A 218 -1.57 6.05 6.14
CA ARG A 218 -1.30 7.41 6.62
C ARG A 218 -0.08 8.06 5.95
N ASN A 219 0.96 7.27 5.69
CA ASN A 219 2.18 7.75 5.04
C ASN A 219 1.92 8.20 3.59
N HIS A 220 1.06 7.49 2.84
CA HIS A 220 0.68 7.89 1.49
C HIS A 220 -0.19 9.15 1.46
N GLY A 221 -1.03 9.35 2.49
CA GLY A 221 -1.74 10.61 2.67
C GLY A 221 -0.79 11.76 3.00
N ALA A 222 0.21 11.51 3.84
CA ALA A 222 1.28 12.46 4.15
C ALA A 222 2.10 12.84 2.91
N ASP A 223 2.30 11.91 1.97
CA ASP A 223 2.95 12.17 0.69
C ASP A 223 2.22 13.22 -0.14
N PHE A 224 0.91 13.06 -0.28
CA PHE A 224 0.07 14.01 -1.00
C PHE A 224 0.09 15.40 -0.31
N VAL A 225 -0.08 15.42 1.01
CA VAL A 225 -0.08 16.65 1.81
C VAL A 225 1.27 17.36 1.77
N GLY A 226 2.39 16.63 1.81
CA GLY A 226 3.73 17.18 1.70
C GLY A 226 3.96 17.89 0.36
N MET A 227 3.53 17.28 -0.75
CA MET A 227 3.58 17.94 -2.06
C MET A 227 2.66 19.17 -2.15
N ALA A 228 1.44 19.07 -1.61
CA ALA A 228 0.51 20.20 -1.53
C ALA A 228 1.05 21.36 -0.68
N LEU A 229 1.79 21.05 0.39
CA LEU A 229 2.46 22.03 1.24
C LEU A 229 3.53 22.81 0.46
N PHE A 230 4.37 22.14 -0.34
CA PHE A 230 5.34 22.84 -1.19
C PHE A 230 4.68 23.69 -2.29
N CYS A 231 3.51 23.29 -2.80
CA CYS A 231 2.69 24.14 -3.67
C CYS A 231 2.22 25.41 -2.93
N ALA A 232 1.73 25.30 -1.70
CA ALA A 232 1.30 26.44 -0.89
C ALA A 232 2.47 27.37 -0.52
N ILE A 233 3.64 26.82 -0.19
CA ILE A 233 4.86 27.61 0.06
C ILE A 233 5.28 28.37 -1.21
N GLY A 234 5.21 27.73 -2.38
CA GLY A 234 5.47 28.38 -3.67
C GLY A 234 4.51 29.56 -3.93
N LEU A 235 3.21 29.38 -3.65
CA LEU A 235 2.21 30.45 -3.76
C LEU A 235 2.47 31.61 -2.79
N LEU A 236 2.81 31.28 -1.54
CA LEU A 236 3.14 32.29 -0.52
C LEU A 236 4.33 33.13 -0.97
N HIS A 237 5.39 32.50 -1.48
CA HIS A 237 6.53 33.19 -2.07
C HIS A 237 6.12 34.13 -3.20
N TYR A 238 5.24 33.66 -4.10
CA TYR A 238 4.74 34.47 -5.20
C TYR A 238 4.06 35.75 -4.72
N VAL A 239 3.08 35.64 -3.82
CA VAL A 239 2.29 36.79 -3.35
C VAL A 239 3.13 37.76 -2.52
N MET A 240 4.03 37.25 -1.67
CA MET A 240 4.94 38.10 -0.88
C MET A 240 5.94 38.87 -1.75
N SER A 241 6.38 38.27 -2.86
CA SER A 241 7.37 38.88 -3.75
C SER A 241 6.74 39.81 -4.81
N SER A 242 5.53 39.52 -5.29
CA SER A 242 4.81 40.37 -6.24
C SER A 242 4.39 41.71 -5.61
N ASN A 243 4.04 41.70 -4.31
CA ASN A 243 3.63 42.91 -3.60
C ASN A 243 4.77 43.88 -3.24
N ARG A 244 6.04 43.51 -3.47
CA ARG A 244 7.19 44.43 -3.31
C ARG A 244 7.26 45.52 -4.38
N SER A 245 6.50 45.41 -5.47
CA SER A 245 6.56 46.35 -6.60
C SER A 245 5.69 47.60 -6.44
N SER A 246 4.79 47.65 -5.44
CA SER A 246 4.00 48.86 -5.15
C SER A 246 4.79 49.77 -4.21
N LYS A 247 5.56 50.71 -4.78
CA LYS A 247 6.12 51.84 -4.03
C LYS A 247 4.99 52.84 -3.74
N SER A 248 4.27 52.68 -2.64
CA SER A 248 3.51 53.77 -2.03
C SER A 248 4.27 54.23 -0.78
N GLY A 249 4.86 55.42 -0.84
CA GLY A 249 5.72 55.99 0.20
C GLY A 249 4.97 56.46 1.43
N VAL A 250 4.50 55.53 2.27
CA VAL A 250 3.96 55.85 3.59
C VAL A 250 4.65 54.97 4.63
N TYR A 251 5.22 55.64 5.64
CA TYR A 251 5.94 55.16 6.83
C TYR A 251 6.08 53.63 6.99
N GLU A 252 7.32 53.15 6.85
CA GLU A 252 7.69 51.77 7.20
C GLU A 252 7.55 51.55 8.72
N VAL A 253 6.48 50.88 9.14
CA VAL A 253 6.45 50.24 10.46
C VAL A 253 7.45 49.08 10.44
N PRO A 254 8.45 49.05 11.35
CA PRO A 254 9.45 47.98 11.37
C PRO A 254 8.81 46.66 11.83
N GLY A 255 8.51 45.76 10.90
CA GLY A 255 8.07 44.41 11.25
C GLY A 255 7.48 43.65 10.06
N GLY A 256 8.00 42.46 9.76
CA GLY A 256 7.46 41.61 8.68
C GLY A 256 6.00 41.18 8.89
N TRP A 257 5.53 41.18 10.14
CA TRP A 257 4.20 40.73 10.55
C TRP A 257 3.06 41.70 10.15
N SER A 258 3.31 43.02 10.15
CA SER A 258 2.29 44.00 9.77
C SER A 258 1.82 43.80 8.32
N ARG A 259 2.74 43.42 7.43
CA ARG A 259 2.46 43.14 6.01
C ARG A 259 1.67 41.84 5.78
N VAL A 260 1.87 40.84 6.64
CA VAL A 260 1.12 39.57 6.57
C VAL A 260 -0.30 39.78 7.05
N LEU A 261 -0.47 40.51 8.15
CA LEU A 261 -1.77 40.80 8.74
C LEU A 261 -2.59 41.82 7.91
N SER A 262 -1.93 42.70 7.15
CA SER A 262 -2.60 43.76 6.38
C SER A 262 -3.10 43.32 5.00
N ASN A 263 -2.67 42.16 4.48
CA ASN A 263 -3.11 41.68 3.16
C ASN A 263 -3.90 40.36 3.30
N PRO A 264 -5.22 40.35 3.06
CA PRO A 264 -6.06 39.19 3.29
C PRO A 264 -5.62 37.99 2.43
N LEU A 265 -5.14 38.21 1.20
CA LEU A 265 -4.64 37.12 0.35
C LEU A 265 -3.36 36.48 0.89
N VAL A 266 -2.42 37.29 1.40
CA VAL A 266 -1.20 36.78 2.03
C VAL A 266 -1.54 36.00 3.30
N LEU A 267 -2.45 36.53 4.12
CA LEU A 267 -2.91 35.86 5.33
C LEU A 267 -3.60 34.53 5.01
N SER A 268 -4.52 34.49 4.04
CA SER A 268 -5.21 33.25 3.64
C SER A 268 -4.22 32.17 3.16
N ILE A 269 -3.21 32.53 2.35
CA ILE A 269 -2.21 31.57 1.89
C ILE A 269 -1.27 31.15 3.03
N ALA A 270 -0.92 32.05 3.95
CA ALA A 270 -0.14 31.71 5.13
C ALA A 270 -0.89 30.73 6.05
N LEU A 271 -2.20 30.97 6.28
CA LEU A 271 -3.07 30.05 7.01
C LEU A 271 -3.20 28.70 6.29
N LEU A 272 -3.25 28.68 4.96
CA LEU A 272 -3.23 27.44 4.18
C LEU A 272 -1.93 26.64 4.38
N VAL A 273 -0.77 27.31 4.42
CA VAL A 273 0.52 26.66 4.73
C VAL A 273 0.50 26.07 6.14
N VAL A 274 0.03 26.82 7.14
CA VAL A 274 -0.10 26.34 8.52
C VAL A 274 -1.06 25.15 8.60
N TRP A 275 -2.20 25.22 7.91
CA TRP A 275 -3.18 24.14 7.86
C TRP A 275 -2.60 22.83 7.29
N LEU A 276 -1.88 22.92 6.17
CA LEU A 276 -1.21 21.77 5.58
C LEU A 276 -0.09 21.21 6.48
N LEU A 277 0.62 22.09 7.20
CA LEU A 277 1.62 21.69 8.20
C LEU A 277 0.98 20.94 9.38
N VAL A 278 -0.17 21.41 9.89
CA VAL A 278 -0.96 20.71 10.91
C VAL A 278 -1.38 19.34 10.41
N GLY A 279 -1.85 19.24 9.16
CA GLY A 279 -2.19 17.97 8.54
C GLY A 279 -1.02 17.00 8.46
N LEU A 280 0.17 17.49 8.11
CA LEU A 280 1.39 16.68 8.15
C LEU A 280 1.66 16.15 9.58
N VAL A 281 1.34 16.93 10.63
CA VAL A 281 1.57 16.52 12.05
C VAL A 281 0.58 15.42 12.38
N CYS A 282 -0.70 15.66 12.08
CA CYS A 282 -1.80 14.73 12.31
C CYS A 282 -1.64 13.41 11.54
N SER A 283 -0.93 13.40 10.39
CA SER A 283 -0.64 12.17 9.65
C SER A 283 0.25 11.18 10.41
N ASN A 284 0.95 11.64 11.45
CA ASN A 284 1.83 10.82 12.29
C ASN A 284 2.87 10.02 11.48
N SER A 285 3.43 10.63 10.42
CA SER A 285 4.44 10.02 9.56
C SER A 285 5.83 10.65 9.79
N ARG A 286 6.70 9.94 10.53
CA ARG A 286 8.07 10.40 10.83
C ARG A 286 8.91 10.59 9.56
N GLY A 287 8.78 9.68 8.60
CA GLY A 287 9.44 9.75 7.29
C GLY A 287 9.02 11.00 6.50
N ALA A 288 7.73 11.35 6.53
CA ALA A 288 7.23 12.55 5.87
C ALA A 288 7.79 13.84 6.51
N TRP A 289 7.83 13.92 7.83
CA TRP A 289 8.38 15.08 8.55
C TRP A 289 9.87 15.31 8.29
N THR A 290 10.67 14.26 8.40
CA THR A 290 12.11 14.31 8.13
C THR A 290 12.37 14.70 6.67
N SER A 291 11.63 14.11 5.73
CA SER A 291 11.71 14.45 4.30
C SER A 291 11.33 15.91 4.03
N PHE A 292 10.29 16.43 4.69
CA PHE A 292 9.89 17.84 4.59
C PHE A 292 11.00 18.78 5.06
N ILE A 293 11.58 18.53 6.24
CA ILE A 293 12.63 19.37 6.82
C ILE A 293 13.86 19.40 5.91
N ILE A 294 14.38 18.23 5.51
CA ILE A 294 15.55 18.12 4.64
C ILE A 294 15.29 18.83 3.31
N THR A 295 14.10 18.63 2.73
CA THR A 295 13.70 19.27 1.47
C THR A 295 13.59 20.79 1.59
N ALA A 296 12.98 21.29 2.67
CA ALA A 296 12.85 22.73 2.92
C ALA A 296 14.24 23.39 3.06
N VAL A 297 15.17 22.74 3.77
CA VAL A 297 16.57 23.17 3.88
C VAL A 297 17.25 23.16 2.51
N ALA A 298 17.11 22.09 1.73
CA ALA A 298 17.70 22.00 0.39
C ALA A 298 17.20 23.12 -0.55
N ILE A 299 15.89 23.40 -0.54
CA ILE A 299 15.30 24.51 -1.31
C ILE A 299 15.89 25.85 -0.84
N ALA A 300 16.00 26.08 0.47
CA ALA A 300 16.56 27.31 1.03
C ALA A 300 18.04 27.52 0.64
N LEU A 301 18.84 26.46 0.56
CA LEU A 301 20.26 26.52 0.15
C LEU A 301 20.43 26.81 -1.34
N VAL A 302 19.60 26.19 -2.19
CA VAL A 302 19.65 26.37 -3.65
C VAL A 302 19.11 27.74 -4.06
N TRP A 303 18.29 28.36 -3.22
CA TRP A 303 17.66 29.64 -3.48
C TRP A 303 18.68 30.77 -3.65
N LYS A 304 18.81 31.27 -4.88
CA LYS A 304 19.66 32.42 -5.20
C LYS A 304 18.99 33.72 -4.74
N HIS A 305 19.53 34.35 -3.70
CA HIS A 305 19.20 35.74 -3.36
C HIS A 305 20.20 36.73 -3.97
N ARG A 306 19.69 37.77 -4.65
CA ARG A 306 20.43 39.01 -4.93
C ARG A 306 20.94 39.59 -3.60
N LYS A 307 22.27 39.61 -3.41
CA LYS A 307 23.04 40.41 -2.44
C LYS A 307 22.44 40.55 -1.02
N SER A 308 22.49 39.49 -0.20
CA SER A 308 22.25 39.63 1.25
C SER A 308 23.12 38.66 2.07
N PRO A 309 23.88 39.13 3.08
CA PRO A 309 24.77 38.29 3.92
C PRO A 309 24.03 37.40 4.93
N ARG A 310 22.69 37.44 5.01
CA ARG A 310 21.90 36.69 6.00
C ARG A 310 21.49 35.27 5.55
N ARG A 311 22.37 34.54 4.85
CA ARG A 311 22.11 33.12 4.51
C ARG A 311 22.12 32.25 5.76
N LEU A 312 23.09 32.47 6.65
CA LEU A 312 23.27 31.69 7.87
C LEU A 312 22.14 31.93 8.89
N GLY A 313 21.64 33.17 9.03
CA GLY A 313 20.53 33.47 9.94
C GLY A 313 19.17 32.95 9.49
N ARG A 314 18.95 32.79 8.18
CA ARG A 314 17.71 32.17 7.64
C ARG A 314 17.76 30.65 7.68
N PHE A 315 18.94 30.08 7.43
CA PHE A 315 19.22 28.67 7.70
C PHE A 315 19.00 28.35 9.18
N GLY A 316 19.54 29.17 10.08
CA GLY A 316 19.32 29.07 11.53
C GLY A 316 17.85 29.21 11.92
N GLY A 317 17.10 30.12 11.30
CA GLY A 317 15.65 30.26 11.54
C GLY A 317 14.83 29.06 11.05
N PHE A 318 15.11 28.52 9.87
CA PHE A 318 14.45 27.30 9.37
C PHE A 318 14.81 26.07 10.19
N LEU A 319 16.09 25.92 10.54
CA LEU A 319 16.56 24.84 11.42
C LEU A 319 15.95 24.97 12.82
N ALA A 320 15.85 26.18 13.38
CA ALA A 320 15.19 26.43 14.65
C ALA A 320 13.69 26.12 14.58
N VAL A 321 12.99 26.46 13.50
CA VAL A 321 11.57 26.09 13.32
C VAL A 321 11.40 24.58 13.12
N ALA A 322 12.32 23.91 12.42
CA ALA A 322 12.32 22.46 12.25
C ALA A 322 12.59 21.73 13.59
N LEU A 323 13.56 22.20 14.37
CA LEU A 323 13.87 21.69 15.70
C LEU A 323 12.77 22.03 16.70
N LEU A 324 12.20 23.23 16.65
CA LEU A 324 11.09 23.65 17.49
C LEU A 324 9.81 22.90 17.14
N SER A 325 9.55 22.59 15.87
CA SER A 325 8.42 21.72 15.49
C SER A 325 8.64 20.28 15.95
N MET A 326 9.86 19.73 15.87
CA MET A 326 10.20 18.45 16.52
C MET A 326 9.99 18.50 18.05
N LEU A 327 10.42 19.58 18.70
CA LEU A 327 10.26 19.78 20.15
C LEU A 327 8.80 19.95 20.54
N VAL A 328 8.02 20.69 19.75
CA VAL A 328 6.58 20.90 19.94
C VAL A 328 5.80 19.60 19.73
N ILE A 329 6.21 18.75 18.79
CA ILE A 329 5.66 17.39 18.61
C ILE A 329 5.97 16.52 19.84
N GLN A 330 7.16 16.66 20.43
CA GLN A 330 7.53 15.96 21.68
C GLN A 330 6.81 16.54 22.91
N SER A 331 6.51 17.83 22.94
CA SER A 331 5.99 18.53 24.12
C SER A 331 4.46 18.63 24.17
N ILE A 332 3.75 18.51 23.05
CA ILE A 332 2.30 18.78 23.01
C ILE A 332 1.44 17.66 23.61
N GLY A 333 1.92 16.42 23.77
CA GLY A 333 1.29 15.41 24.64
C GLY A 333 -0.24 15.19 24.49
N PHE A 334 -0.87 15.61 23.38
CA PHE A 334 -2.32 15.91 23.40
C PHE A 334 -3.25 14.70 23.22
N LEU A 335 -2.74 13.48 23.36
CA LEU A 335 -3.61 12.32 23.55
C LEU A 335 -2.87 11.36 24.47
N ASP A 336 -3.46 11.04 25.63
CA ASP A 336 -3.12 9.94 26.54
C ASP A 336 -3.00 8.55 25.86
N ARG A 337 -3.19 8.48 24.52
CA ARG A 337 -2.84 7.37 23.64
C ARG A 337 -1.35 7.32 23.21
N PHE A 338 -0.49 8.14 23.82
CA PHE A 338 0.95 8.22 23.51
C PHE A 338 1.88 7.73 24.63
N GLU A 339 1.40 7.31 25.80
CA GLU A 339 2.30 6.76 26.85
C GLU A 339 3.10 5.53 26.38
N ASP A 340 2.56 4.72 25.45
CA ASP A 340 3.31 3.63 24.80
C ASP A 340 4.50 4.10 23.91
N ARG A 341 4.65 5.41 23.65
CA ARG A 341 5.46 5.96 22.53
C ARG A 341 6.69 6.76 22.96
N ILE A 342 6.83 7.11 24.23
CA ILE A 342 8.13 7.56 24.75
C ILE A 342 9.12 6.39 24.75
N ASP A 343 8.63 5.16 24.93
CA ASP A 343 9.40 3.91 24.80
C ASP A 343 9.85 3.60 23.35
N ASP A 344 9.21 4.17 22.32
CA ASP A 344 9.51 3.94 20.90
C ASP A 344 10.69 4.77 20.35
N LEU A 345 11.25 5.67 21.16
CA LEU A 345 12.46 6.46 20.84
C LEU A 345 13.75 5.79 21.35
N ASN A 346 13.64 4.64 22.01
CA ASN A 346 14.80 3.88 22.43
C ASN A 346 15.56 3.33 21.21
N VAL A 347 16.89 3.42 21.21
CA VAL A 347 17.75 2.99 20.09
C VAL A 347 17.49 1.52 19.74
N ASP A 348 17.21 0.70 20.76
CA ASP A 348 16.88 -0.71 20.61
C ASP A 348 15.58 -0.96 19.84
N ARG A 349 14.55 -0.11 20.01
CA ARG A 349 13.29 -0.21 19.23
C ARG A 349 13.38 0.37 17.83
N VAL A 350 14.21 1.40 17.61
CA VAL A 350 14.53 1.89 16.25
C VAL A 350 15.30 0.84 15.47
N MET A 351 16.22 0.11 16.12
CA MET A 351 16.90 -1.05 15.56
C MET A 351 15.96 -2.26 15.40
N ALA A 352 14.88 -2.34 16.19
CA ALA A 352 13.82 -3.34 16.05
C ALA A 352 12.75 -2.99 15.00
N ASP A 353 12.87 -1.86 14.28
CA ASP A 353 11.97 -1.56 13.15
C ASP A 353 12.07 -2.69 12.13
N GLY A 354 10.93 -3.33 11.87
CA GLY A 354 10.91 -4.52 11.03
C GLY A 354 11.46 -4.29 9.63
N ARG A 355 11.49 -3.04 9.14
CA ARG A 355 12.06 -2.70 7.84
C ARG A 355 13.54 -3.10 7.68
N TRP A 356 14.36 -3.03 8.72
CA TRP A 356 15.79 -3.41 8.61
C TRP A 356 15.97 -4.88 8.28
N GLN A 357 15.16 -5.72 8.91
CA GLN A 357 15.09 -7.13 8.60
C GLN A 357 14.58 -7.34 7.17
N ILE A 358 13.49 -6.67 6.77
CA ILE A 358 12.96 -6.75 5.40
C ILE A 358 14.04 -6.41 4.36
N TRP A 359 14.82 -5.36 4.60
CA TRP A 359 15.85 -4.93 3.66
C TRP A 359 17.00 -5.94 3.58
N ARG A 360 17.41 -6.49 4.73
CA ARG A 360 18.42 -7.56 4.79
C ARG A 360 17.94 -8.80 4.05
N ASP A 361 16.70 -9.20 4.28
CA ASP A 361 16.08 -10.39 3.68
C ASP A 361 15.84 -10.19 2.16
N SER A 362 15.84 -8.95 1.69
CA SER A 362 15.80 -8.60 0.26
C SER A 362 17.12 -8.74 -0.48
N ILE A 363 18.26 -8.77 0.21
CA ILE A 363 19.57 -8.80 -0.44
C ILE A 363 19.76 -10.09 -1.25
N PRO A 364 19.45 -11.31 -0.74
CA PRO A 364 19.55 -12.53 -1.55
C PRO A 364 18.69 -12.48 -2.81
N ALA A 365 17.45 -12.00 -2.70
CA ALA A 365 16.56 -11.83 -3.84
C ALA A 365 17.14 -10.84 -4.86
N LEU A 366 17.63 -9.68 -4.41
CA LEU A 366 18.28 -8.68 -5.26
C LEU A 366 19.43 -9.31 -6.04
N LEU A 367 20.35 -10.01 -5.37
CA LEU A 367 21.51 -10.63 -6.01
C LEU A 367 21.11 -11.72 -7.01
N HIS A 368 20.05 -12.47 -6.72
CA HIS A 368 19.53 -13.53 -7.59
C HIS A 368 18.92 -13.01 -8.90
N PHE A 369 18.30 -11.82 -8.87
CA PHE A 369 17.60 -11.27 -10.04
C PHE A 369 18.42 -10.28 -10.87
N LEU A 370 19.65 -9.93 -10.46
CA LEU A 370 20.52 -9.11 -11.29
C LEU A 370 20.95 -9.85 -12.58
N PRO A 371 21.17 -9.12 -13.69
CA PRO A 371 21.12 -7.67 -13.83
C PRO A 371 19.76 -7.07 -14.23
N LEU A 372 18.78 -7.83 -14.76
CA LEU A 372 17.53 -7.28 -15.31
C LEU A 372 16.33 -7.26 -14.34
N GLY A 373 16.49 -7.82 -13.14
CA GLY A 373 15.45 -7.88 -12.12
C GLY A 373 14.43 -9.01 -12.35
N SER A 374 13.48 -9.13 -11.42
CA SER A 374 12.44 -10.17 -11.39
C SER A 374 11.21 -9.85 -12.24
N GLY A 375 11.10 -8.62 -12.76
CA GLY A 375 9.89 -8.09 -13.38
C GLY A 375 9.30 -6.93 -12.57
N LEU A 376 8.97 -5.83 -13.23
CA LEU A 376 8.28 -4.70 -12.59
C LEU A 376 6.96 -5.12 -11.95
N GLY A 377 6.70 -4.69 -10.71
CA GLY A 377 5.54 -5.05 -9.90
C GLY A 377 5.58 -6.45 -9.27
N THR A 378 6.71 -7.17 -9.32
CA THR A 378 6.79 -8.56 -8.83
C THR A 378 7.48 -8.73 -7.46
N TYR A 379 7.94 -7.65 -6.82
CA TYR A 379 8.74 -7.69 -5.59
C TYR A 379 8.16 -8.65 -4.53
N GLY A 380 6.87 -8.50 -4.20
CA GLY A 380 6.22 -9.29 -3.16
C GLY A 380 6.25 -10.80 -3.41
N TYR A 381 6.29 -11.24 -4.68
CA TYR A 381 6.46 -12.67 -5.01
C TYR A 381 7.93 -13.06 -5.13
N ALA A 382 8.76 -12.15 -5.64
CA ALA A 382 10.18 -12.36 -5.85
C ALA A 382 10.94 -12.67 -4.56
N ILE A 383 10.46 -12.16 -3.42
CA ILE A 383 11.08 -12.35 -2.11
C ILE A 383 10.79 -13.72 -1.48
N LEU A 384 9.65 -14.34 -1.79
CA LEU A 384 9.16 -15.54 -1.11
C LEU A 384 10.16 -16.71 -1.01
N PRO A 385 10.95 -17.04 -2.06
CA PRO A 385 11.93 -18.13 -1.97
C PRO A 385 13.13 -17.85 -1.07
N PHE A 386 13.34 -16.58 -0.71
CA PHE A 386 14.53 -16.10 0.01
C PHE A 386 14.22 -15.62 1.42
N GLU A 387 12.93 -15.42 1.73
CA GLU A 387 12.50 -14.94 3.03
C GLU A 387 12.74 -16.06 4.08
N PRO A 388 13.64 -15.85 5.07
CA PRO A 388 13.71 -16.77 6.20
C PRO A 388 12.36 -16.68 6.90
N THR A 389 11.70 -17.80 7.21
CA THR A 389 10.37 -17.87 7.85
C THR A 389 10.15 -16.77 8.89
N THR A 390 9.68 -15.59 8.47
CA THR A 390 9.59 -14.44 9.36
C THR A 390 8.25 -14.53 10.09
N SER A 391 8.24 -14.25 11.38
CA SER A 391 7.03 -14.22 12.21
C SER A 391 6.00 -13.15 11.78
N ARG A 392 6.25 -12.39 10.70
CA ARG A 392 5.50 -11.20 10.30
C ARG A 392 4.55 -11.40 9.11
N GLY A 393 4.53 -12.59 8.51
CA GLY A 393 3.65 -12.91 7.38
C GLY A 393 4.16 -12.36 6.04
N TRP A 394 3.37 -12.57 4.98
CA TRP A 394 3.78 -12.21 3.62
C TRP A 394 3.89 -10.68 3.43
N LEU A 395 5.07 -10.22 3.00
CA LEU A 395 5.37 -8.81 2.79
C LEU A 395 5.30 -8.42 1.30
N PRO A 396 4.28 -7.64 0.87
CA PRO A 396 4.12 -7.30 -0.55
C PRO A 396 5.10 -6.21 -1.03
N ASN A 397 5.77 -5.49 -0.12
CA ASN A 397 6.59 -4.32 -0.41
C ASN A 397 7.80 -4.25 0.55
N ALA A 398 8.91 -3.67 0.08
CA ALA A 398 10.12 -3.47 0.87
C ALA A 398 10.03 -2.27 1.81
N HIS A 399 9.03 -1.40 1.61
CA HIS A 399 9.02 -0.04 2.17
C HIS A 399 10.31 0.73 1.85
N ASN A 400 10.88 0.47 0.67
CA ASN A 400 12.04 1.16 0.11
C ASN A 400 11.98 1.01 -1.42
N GLN A 401 11.54 2.05 -2.13
CA GLN A 401 11.30 1.95 -3.57
C GLN A 401 12.58 1.76 -4.38
N TYR A 402 13.74 2.14 -3.83
CA TYR A 402 15.02 1.94 -4.50
C TYR A 402 15.43 0.47 -4.47
N LEU A 403 15.22 -0.18 -3.33
CA LEU A 403 15.43 -1.61 -3.17
C LEU A 403 14.43 -2.41 -4.02
N GLU A 404 13.14 -2.04 -4.01
CA GLU A 404 12.13 -2.64 -4.89
C GLU A 404 12.52 -2.48 -6.36
N MET A 405 12.92 -1.28 -6.80
CA MET A 405 13.34 -1.04 -8.18
C MET A 405 14.56 -1.88 -8.59
N LEU A 406 15.51 -2.10 -7.68
CA LEU A 406 16.67 -2.97 -7.92
C LEU A 406 16.26 -4.44 -8.05
N VAL A 407 15.38 -4.93 -7.20
CA VAL A 407 14.86 -6.30 -7.29
C VAL A 407 14.05 -6.50 -8.57
N GLU A 408 13.19 -5.54 -8.91
CA GLU A 408 12.22 -5.69 -10.01
C GLU A 408 12.76 -5.37 -11.40
N ALA A 409 13.62 -4.35 -11.54
CA ALA A 409 14.15 -3.85 -12.81
C ALA A 409 15.68 -3.83 -12.88
N GLY A 410 16.35 -4.28 -11.82
CA GLY A 410 17.80 -4.42 -11.79
C GLY A 410 18.57 -3.11 -11.93
N ILE A 411 19.83 -3.23 -12.36
CA ILE A 411 20.72 -2.09 -12.58
C ILE A 411 20.14 -1.10 -13.62
N PRO A 412 19.56 -1.55 -14.76
CA PRO A 412 18.98 -0.61 -15.71
C PRO A 412 17.84 0.24 -15.12
N GLY A 413 16.99 -0.35 -14.28
CA GLY A 413 15.90 0.35 -13.61
C GLY A 413 16.39 1.49 -12.71
N ILE A 414 17.34 1.19 -11.81
CA ILE A 414 17.86 2.20 -10.88
C ILE A 414 18.61 3.33 -11.61
N LEU A 415 19.36 3.01 -12.68
CA LEU A 415 20.05 4.02 -13.48
C LEU A 415 19.08 4.99 -14.17
N LEU A 416 17.95 4.49 -14.65
CA LEU A 416 16.89 5.34 -15.22
C LEU A 416 16.24 6.22 -14.17
N VAL A 417 16.00 5.70 -12.95
CA VAL A 417 15.49 6.50 -11.82
C VAL A 417 16.48 7.61 -11.45
N CYS A 418 17.77 7.29 -11.28
CA CYS A 418 18.80 8.27 -11.00
C CYS A 418 18.90 9.34 -12.10
N GLY A 419 18.83 8.92 -13.38
CA GLY A 419 18.78 9.82 -14.52
C GLY A 419 17.56 10.75 -14.49
N PHE A 420 16.39 10.22 -14.13
CA PHE A 420 15.15 10.99 -14.01
C PHE A 420 15.26 12.04 -12.89
N LEU A 421 15.71 11.64 -11.71
CA LEU A 421 15.94 12.54 -10.57
C LEU A 421 16.94 13.65 -10.92
N TYR A 422 18.03 13.31 -11.62
CA TYR A 422 19.03 14.29 -12.06
C TYR A 422 18.45 15.33 -13.03
N VAL A 423 17.74 14.89 -14.07
CA VAL A 423 17.18 15.80 -15.09
C VAL A 423 16.07 16.67 -14.49
N ALA A 424 15.16 16.08 -13.72
CA ALA A 424 14.07 16.79 -13.03
C ALA A 424 14.63 17.79 -12.01
N GLY A 425 15.60 17.35 -11.19
CA GLY A 425 16.24 18.17 -10.17
C GLY A 425 16.95 19.37 -10.76
N LYS A 426 17.75 19.17 -11.81
CA LYS A 426 18.43 20.27 -12.52
C LYS A 426 17.45 21.31 -13.06
N ALA A 427 16.32 20.87 -13.61
CA ALA A 427 15.29 21.78 -14.11
C ALA A 427 14.63 22.58 -12.99
N ALA A 428 14.22 21.92 -11.90
CA ALA A 428 13.56 22.55 -10.75
C ALA A 428 14.51 23.52 -10.02
N ILE A 429 15.77 23.13 -9.79
CA ILE A 429 16.84 23.99 -9.24
C ILE A 429 17.02 25.25 -10.09
N SER A 430 17.09 25.10 -11.41
CA SER A 430 17.22 26.24 -12.32
C SER A 430 16.04 27.22 -12.22
N LEU A 431 14.83 26.74 -11.89
CA LEU A 431 13.67 27.60 -11.67
C LEU A 431 13.74 28.34 -10.33
N CYS A 432 14.16 27.66 -9.25
CA CYS A 432 14.42 28.29 -7.95
C CYS A 432 15.45 29.43 -8.06
N GLN A 433 16.40 29.30 -8.99
CA GLN A 433 17.46 30.28 -9.25
C GLN A 433 17.12 31.29 -10.37
N SER A 434 15.90 31.27 -10.92
CA SER A 434 15.50 32.12 -12.04
C SER A 434 15.46 33.59 -11.65
N ASP A 435 16.28 34.42 -12.28
CA ASP A 435 16.33 35.88 -12.07
C ASP A 435 15.19 36.63 -12.80
N ARG A 436 14.37 35.95 -13.62
CA ARG A 436 13.51 36.61 -14.62
C ARG A 436 12.05 36.76 -14.22
N THR A 437 11.47 35.85 -13.44
CA THR A 437 10.05 35.92 -13.06
C THR A 437 9.73 35.12 -11.77
N VAL A 438 8.90 35.68 -10.88
CA VAL A 438 8.62 35.15 -9.52
C VAL A 438 7.75 33.88 -9.58
N GLU A 439 6.80 33.79 -10.50
CA GLU A 439 5.94 32.60 -10.65
C GLU A 439 6.74 31.35 -11.05
N LYS A 440 7.86 31.53 -11.74
CA LYS A 440 8.76 30.43 -12.07
C LYS A 440 9.49 29.93 -10.84
N GLN A 441 9.91 30.82 -9.95
CA GLN A 441 10.49 30.43 -8.66
C GLN A 441 9.46 29.68 -7.81
N ALA A 442 8.20 30.15 -7.78
CA ALA A 442 7.11 29.45 -7.10
C ALA A 442 6.90 28.02 -7.63
N LEU A 443 6.86 27.85 -8.95
CA LEU A 443 6.82 26.51 -9.58
C LEU A 443 8.07 25.68 -9.27
N GLY A 444 9.24 26.31 -9.25
CA GLY A 444 10.51 25.67 -8.88
C GLY A 444 10.49 25.13 -7.45
N ILE A 445 10.01 25.91 -6.48
CA ILE A 445 9.84 25.49 -5.08
C ILE A 445 8.89 24.30 -4.98
N ALA A 446 7.74 24.37 -5.66
CA ALA A 446 6.77 23.28 -5.66
C ALA A 446 7.31 21.99 -6.28
N ALA A 447 7.96 22.09 -7.45
CA ALA A 447 8.48 20.93 -8.17
C ALA A 447 9.72 20.33 -7.51
N LEU A 448 10.66 21.16 -7.02
CA LEU A 448 11.82 20.70 -6.26
C LEU A 448 11.38 20.08 -4.92
N GLY A 449 10.38 20.70 -4.28
CA GLY A 449 9.72 20.20 -3.09
C GLY A 449 9.14 18.81 -3.31
N ALA A 450 8.26 18.66 -4.31
CA ALA A 450 7.68 17.37 -4.63
C ALA A 450 8.74 16.30 -4.98
N LEU A 451 9.75 16.66 -5.78
CA LEU A 451 10.80 15.73 -6.20
C LEU A 451 11.65 15.24 -5.02
N LEU A 452 12.21 16.14 -4.23
CA LEU A 452 13.10 15.79 -3.12
C LEU A 452 12.33 15.15 -1.97
N PHE A 453 11.14 15.67 -1.65
CA PHE A 453 10.30 15.09 -0.60
C PHE A 453 9.98 13.63 -0.92
N GLN A 454 9.52 13.35 -2.15
CA GLN A 454 9.19 11.98 -2.56
C GLN A 454 10.45 11.10 -2.64
N ALA A 455 11.57 11.61 -3.18
CA ALA A 455 12.83 10.85 -3.24
C ALA A 455 13.35 10.48 -1.83
N LEU A 456 13.25 11.38 -0.86
CA LEU A 456 13.67 11.10 0.52
C LEU A 456 12.72 10.14 1.22
N HIS A 457 11.40 10.34 1.06
CA HIS A 457 10.43 9.47 1.72
C HIS A 457 10.40 8.07 1.11
N ALA A 458 10.78 7.92 -0.17
CA ALA A 458 10.92 6.66 -0.90
C ALA A 458 11.94 5.67 -0.28
N PHE A 459 12.82 6.13 0.61
CA PHE A 459 13.68 5.25 1.39
C PHE A 459 12.93 4.43 2.43
N THR A 460 11.80 4.92 2.94
CA THR A 460 11.04 4.29 4.04
C THR A 460 9.59 3.99 3.68
N GLU A 461 9.18 4.34 2.45
CA GLU A 461 7.81 4.23 1.98
C GLU A 461 7.73 4.03 0.46
N PHE A 462 6.62 3.51 -0.05
CA PHE A 462 6.33 3.36 -1.48
C PHE A 462 5.22 4.30 -2.00
N GLY A 463 5.17 5.52 -1.47
CA GLY A 463 4.12 6.51 -1.72
C GLY A 463 3.83 6.83 -3.19
N LEU A 464 4.85 6.78 -4.07
CA LEU A 464 4.70 7.00 -5.50
C LEU A 464 3.93 5.89 -6.22
N LEU A 465 3.72 4.72 -5.59
CA LEU A 465 2.86 3.68 -6.17
C LEU A 465 1.36 4.05 -6.08
N MET A 466 0.99 5.06 -5.31
CA MET A 466 -0.37 5.60 -5.32
C MET A 466 -0.57 6.51 -6.54
N PRO A 467 -1.55 6.24 -7.43
CA PRO A 467 -1.79 7.04 -8.63
C PRO A 467 -1.93 8.54 -8.40
N ALA A 468 -2.57 8.95 -7.30
CA ALA A 468 -2.72 10.37 -6.97
C ALA A 468 -1.36 11.06 -6.75
N ASN A 469 -0.47 10.41 -6.00
CA ASN A 469 0.86 10.92 -5.70
C ASN A 469 1.74 10.95 -6.95
N LEU A 470 1.73 9.84 -7.73
CA LEU A 470 2.44 9.74 -9.00
C LEU A 470 2.00 10.85 -9.97
N LEU A 471 0.70 11.04 -10.14
CA LEU A 471 0.14 12.03 -11.05
C LEU A 471 0.56 13.45 -10.67
N VAL A 472 0.41 13.83 -9.40
CA VAL A 472 0.79 15.17 -8.91
C VAL A 472 2.28 15.42 -9.09
N ALA A 473 3.13 14.47 -8.69
CA ALA A 473 4.58 14.57 -8.84
C ALA A 473 4.97 14.77 -10.32
N CYS A 474 4.47 13.91 -11.21
CA CYS A 474 4.78 13.98 -12.64
C CYS A 474 4.25 15.27 -13.30
N VAL A 475 3.04 15.75 -12.95
CA VAL A 475 2.49 17.00 -13.50
C VAL A 475 3.35 18.20 -13.09
N LEU A 476 3.76 18.29 -11.82
CA LEU A 476 4.65 19.36 -11.32
C LEU A 476 6.02 19.31 -12.00
N ILE A 477 6.63 18.12 -12.09
CA ILE A 477 7.93 17.93 -12.74
C ILE A 477 7.84 18.31 -14.22
N GLY A 478 6.81 17.86 -14.94
CA GLY A 478 6.59 18.18 -16.35
C GLY A 478 6.47 19.69 -16.59
N ALA A 479 5.64 20.36 -15.79
CA ALA A 479 5.48 21.81 -15.83
C ALA A 479 6.81 22.55 -15.55
N SER A 480 7.60 22.05 -14.58
CA SER A 480 8.88 22.65 -14.21
C SER A 480 9.93 22.57 -15.33
N VAL A 481 10.04 21.41 -15.98
CA VAL A 481 11.05 21.17 -17.02
C VAL A 481 10.72 21.98 -18.27
N ALA A 482 9.43 22.06 -18.65
CA ALA A 482 8.99 22.92 -19.75
C ALA A 482 9.24 24.42 -19.47
N ALA A 483 9.17 24.85 -18.22
CA ALA A 483 9.41 26.24 -17.83
C ALA A 483 10.91 26.62 -17.72
N SER A 484 11.80 25.64 -17.69
CA SER A 484 13.25 25.80 -17.46
C SER A 484 13.96 26.49 -18.66
N PRO A 485 14.95 27.37 -18.42
CA PRO A 485 15.66 28.10 -19.49
C PRO A 485 16.51 27.22 -20.43
N SER A 486 16.85 26.00 -20.02
CA SER A 486 17.89 25.14 -20.63
C SER A 486 17.60 24.65 -22.06
N GLY A 487 16.42 24.93 -22.63
CA GLY A 487 16.02 24.53 -23.98
C GLY A 487 16.22 25.59 -25.09
N ARG A 488 16.63 26.83 -24.77
CA ARG A 488 16.89 27.85 -25.80
C ARG A 488 18.36 27.81 -26.22
N HIS A 489 18.68 27.02 -27.25
CA HIS A 489 19.92 27.24 -27.99
C HIS A 489 19.98 28.70 -28.44
N ARG A 490 21.05 29.36 -28.02
CA ARG A 490 21.43 30.72 -28.40
C ARG A 490 21.63 30.71 -29.92
N VAL A 491 20.58 31.01 -30.70
CA VAL A 491 20.74 31.26 -32.13
C VAL A 491 21.73 32.41 -32.23
N SER A 492 22.87 32.08 -32.81
CA SER A 492 24.04 32.91 -32.99
C SER A 492 23.64 34.30 -33.47
N LYS A 493 24.05 35.34 -32.73
CA LYS A 493 24.08 36.74 -33.19
C LYS A 493 25.19 36.93 -34.23
N SER A 494 25.26 36.09 -35.26
CA SER A 494 26.24 36.20 -36.34
C SER A 494 25.52 36.29 -37.68
N SER A 495 24.81 37.40 -37.92
CA SER A 495 24.50 37.82 -39.29
C SER A 495 24.25 39.33 -39.39
N ARG A 496 24.92 40.14 -38.56
CA ARG A 496 24.77 41.61 -38.60
C ARG A 496 25.91 42.32 -39.35
N SER A 497 26.63 41.61 -40.23
CA SER A 497 27.80 42.15 -40.94
C SER A 497 27.87 41.81 -42.44
N ALA A 498 26.78 41.40 -43.09
CA ALA A 498 26.81 41.14 -44.52
C ALA A 498 25.46 41.42 -45.19
N SER A 499 25.16 42.70 -45.45
CA SER A 499 24.36 43.13 -46.61
C SER A 499 24.41 44.65 -46.70
N ARG A 500 25.55 45.17 -47.16
CA ARG A 500 25.67 46.55 -47.66
C ARG A 500 26.33 46.50 -49.04
N SER A 501 25.64 45.86 -49.98
CA SER A 501 25.88 45.99 -51.42
C SER A 501 24.77 45.29 -52.18
N ALA A 502 24.05 46.06 -53.00
CA ALA A 502 23.25 45.69 -54.18
C ALA A 502 21.95 46.51 -54.19
N SER A 503 22.04 47.69 -54.80
CA SER A 503 20.91 48.39 -55.40
C SER A 503 20.56 47.77 -56.76
N GLU A 504 19.31 47.98 -57.17
CA GLU A 504 18.75 47.81 -58.53
C GLU A 504 18.49 46.34 -58.96
N SER A 505 17.36 45.94 -59.55
CA SER A 505 16.37 46.62 -60.39
C SER A 505 14.98 45.95 -60.33
N ALA A 506 14.03 46.54 -61.05
CA ALA A 506 12.57 46.49 -60.98
C ALA A 506 11.85 45.16 -61.32
N SER A 507 10.63 44.99 -60.79
CA SER A 507 9.35 44.99 -61.54
C SER A 507 8.24 44.20 -60.84
N SER A 508 7.03 44.69 -61.02
CA SER A 508 5.77 44.36 -60.36
C SER A 508 5.05 43.15 -60.97
N LYS A 509 4.51 42.25 -60.12
CA LYS A 509 3.22 41.54 -60.31
C LYS A 509 2.61 41.14 -58.96
N PRO A 510 1.29 41.31 -58.74
CA PRO A 510 0.59 40.79 -57.57
C PRO A 510 -0.02 39.42 -57.88
N GLY A 511 0.31 38.40 -57.08
CA GLY A 511 -0.32 37.09 -57.22
C GLY A 511 0.39 35.99 -56.43
N ALA A 512 -0.40 35.18 -55.73
CA ALA A 512 -0.03 34.06 -54.88
C ALA A 512 0.55 34.41 -53.50
N VAL A 513 -0.35 34.46 -52.51
CA VAL A 513 -0.04 34.13 -51.11
C VAL A 513 0.45 32.67 -51.08
N ARG A 514 1.74 32.46 -51.34
CA ARG A 514 2.42 31.22 -50.98
C ARG A 514 2.63 31.27 -49.47
N LEU A 515 1.76 30.59 -48.74
CA LEU A 515 2.01 30.16 -47.36
C LEU A 515 3.23 29.22 -47.37
N SER A 516 4.44 29.79 -47.43
CA SER A 516 5.67 29.02 -47.20
C SER A 516 5.75 28.71 -45.70
N VAL A 517 5.07 27.65 -45.28
CA VAL A 517 5.35 27.01 -44.00
C VAL A 517 6.77 26.46 -44.11
N SER A 518 7.73 27.20 -43.56
CA SER A 518 9.15 26.87 -43.57
C SER A 518 9.37 25.40 -43.19
N SER A 519 10.17 24.67 -43.97
CA SER A 519 10.56 23.28 -43.70
C SER A 519 11.12 23.03 -42.29
N ALA A 520 11.62 24.09 -41.61
CA ALA A 520 12.13 24.05 -40.23
C ALA A 520 11.09 23.78 -39.13
N THR A 521 9.77 23.91 -39.40
CA THR A 521 8.70 23.64 -38.42
C THR A 521 8.03 22.27 -38.57
N ARG A 522 8.25 21.55 -39.69
CA ARG A 522 7.62 20.25 -39.96
C ARG A 522 8.17 19.12 -39.08
N GLY A 523 9.49 19.07 -38.88
CA GLY A 523 10.17 18.05 -38.07
C GLY A 523 9.67 17.93 -36.61
N PRO A 524 9.60 19.02 -35.81
CA PRO A 524 9.11 18.95 -34.43
C PRO A 524 7.62 18.63 -34.33
N LEU A 525 6.80 19.03 -35.31
CA LEU A 525 5.38 18.68 -35.33
C LEU A 525 5.18 17.18 -35.60
N LEU A 526 5.91 16.60 -36.56
CA LEU A 526 5.85 15.17 -36.85
C LEU A 526 6.24 14.31 -35.64
N ALA A 527 7.37 14.64 -34.99
CA ALA A 527 7.81 13.93 -33.79
C ALA A 527 6.79 14.05 -32.63
N THR A 528 6.17 15.23 -32.46
CA THR A 528 5.10 15.43 -31.47
C THR A 528 3.89 14.57 -31.77
N SER A 529 3.45 14.53 -33.03
CA SER A 529 2.33 13.69 -33.45
C SER A 529 2.60 12.21 -33.20
N ILE A 530 3.82 11.72 -33.47
CA ILE A 530 4.21 10.33 -33.19
C ILE A 530 4.12 10.04 -31.68
N VAL A 531 4.67 10.90 -30.82
CA VAL A 531 4.62 10.73 -29.37
C VAL A 531 3.18 10.69 -28.86
N VAL A 532 2.31 11.58 -29.36
CA VAL A 532 0.89 11.61 -28.96
C VAL A 532 0.14 10.37 -29.43
N VAL A 533 0.40 9.88 -30.65
CA VAL A 533 -0.19 8.63 -31.15
C VAL A 533 0.25 7.44 -30.29
N LEU A 534 1.54 7.35 -29.94
CA LEU A 534 2.06 6.30 -29.07
C LEU A 534 1.44 6.37 -27.66
N MET A 535 1.29 7.57 -27.10
CA MET A 535 0.60 7.77 -25.81
C MET A 535 -0.88 7.39 -25.90
N GLY A 536 -1.56 7.75 -26.98
CA GLY A 536 -2.94 7.36 -27.24
C GLY A 536 -3.10 5.84 -27.29
N ALA A 537 -2.25 5.16 -28.05
CA ALA A 537 -2.23 3.70 -28.12
C ALA A 537 -1.93 3.06 -26.75
N GLY A 538 -0.94 3.60 -26.02
CA GLY A 538 -0.61 3.15 -24.66
C GLY A 538 -1.77 3.32 -23.67
N LEU A 539 -2.45 4.47 -23.69
CA LEU A 539 -3.63 4.72 -22.87
C LEU A 539 -4.80 3.81 -23.25
N SER A 540 -5.06 3.59 -24.53
CA SER A 540 -6.08 2.64 -24.98
C SER A 540 -5.81 1.23 -24.47
N TRP A 541 -4.55 0.78 -24.53
CA TRP A 541 -4.13 -0.49 -23.96
C TRP A 541 -4.29 -0.52 -22.42
N ALA A 542 -3.85 0.53 -21.72
CA ALA A 542 -3.96 0.61 -20.26
C ALA A 542 -5.43 0.62 -19.79
N LEU A 543 -6.31 1.31 -20.50
CA LEU A 543 -7.74 1.31 -20.26
C LEU A 543 -8.35 -0.08 -20.46
N TRP A 544 -8.00 -0.74 -21.56
CA TRP A 544 -8.42 -2.10 -21.84
C TRP A 544 -7.94 -3.08 -20.76
N HIS A 545 -6.68 -2.95 -20.31
CA HIS A 545 -6.11 -3.78 -19.24
C HIS A 545 -6.80 -3.52 -17.90
N GLN A 546 -6.94 -2.26 -17.47
CA GLN A 546 -7.61 -1.93 -16.21
C GLN A 546 -9.10 -2.31 -16.22
N ALA A 547 -9.79 -2.22 -17.36
CA ALA A 547 -11.17 -2.69 -17.48
C ALA A 547 -11.28 -4.21 -17.20
N ARG A 548 -10.28 -5.00 -17.61
CA ARG A 548 -10.20 -6.43 -17.29
C ARG A 548 -9.88 -6.66 -15.82
N CYS A 549 -8.99 -5.87 -15.22
CA CYS A 549 -8.75 -5.95 -13.78
C CYS A 549 -10.02 -5.66 -12.99
N VAL A 550 -10.78 -4.61 -13.34
CA VAL A 550 -12.07 -4.29 -12.72
C VAL A 550 -13.08 -5.43 -12.88
N ARG A 551 -13.16 -6.04 -14.06
CA ARG A 551 -14.04 -7.19 -14.28
C ARG A 551 -13.61 -8.40 -13.44
N GLY A 552 -12.31 -8.65 -13.36
CA GLY A 552 -11.72 -9.70 -12.53
C GLY A 552 -12.06 -9.49 -11.05
N ASP A 553 -11.90 -8.27 -10.52
CA ASP A 553 -12.25 -7.95 -9.14
C ASP A 553 -13.74 -8.19 -8.87
N ARG A 554 -14.62 -7.78 -9.79
CA ARG A 554 -16.06 -8.03 -9.69
C ARG A 554 -16.40 -9.51 -9.67
N LEU A 555 -15.75 -10.31 -10.53
CA LEU A 555 -15.93 -11.76 -10.55
C LEU A 555 -15.41 -12.42 -9.27
N LEU A 556 -14.25 -11.98 -8.75
CA LEU A 556 -13.74 -12.47 -7.47
C LEU A 556 -14.70 -12.15 -6.32
N ALA A 557 -15.26 -10.94 -6.29
CA ALA A 557 -16.25 -10.53 -5.31
C ALA A 557 -17.55 -11.34 -5.43
N SER A 558 -18.09 -11.51 -6.63
CA SER A 558 -19.36 -12.24 -6.87
C SER A 558 -19.24 -13.75 -6.66
N THR A 559 -18.04 -14.32 -6.78
CA THR A 559 -17.77 -15.74 -6.56
C THR A 559 -17.12 -16.03 -5.20
N THR A 560 -17.27 -15.12 -4.23
CA THR A 560 -16.77 -15.31 -2.86
C THR A 560 -17.69 -16.21 -2.06
N PHE A 561 -17.10 -17.21 -1.39
CA PHE A 561 -17.82 -18.17 -0.55
C PHE A 561 -16.97 -18.58 0.65
N THR A 562 -17.63 -19.06 1.70
CA THR A 562 -17.00 -19.52 2.93
C THR A 562 -16.74 -21.03 2.84
N PRO A 563 -15.48 -21.50 2.77
CA PRO A 563 -15.17 -22.92 2.57
C PRO A 563 -15.64 -23.84 3.70
N SER A 564 -15.91 -23.31 4.90
CA SER A 564 -16.43 -24.07 6.04
C SER A 564 -17.94 -24.29 5.97
N THR A 565 -18.60 -23.86 4.89
CA THR A 565 -20.03 -24.05 4.70
C THR A 565 -20.28 -24.77 3.38
N PRO A 566 -21.36 -25.55 3.27
CA PRO A 566 -21.67 -26.28 2.03
C PRO A 566 -22.25 -25.37 0.94
N SER A 567 -22.13 -24.05 1.05
CA SER A 567 -22.56 -23.08 0.03
C SER A 567 -21.34 -22.57 -0.75
N PRO A 568 -21.42 -22.40 -2.09
CA PRO A 568 -22.58 -22.53 -2.97
C PRO A 568 -22.97 -23.98 -3.30
N THR A 569 -24.16 -24.18 -3.90
CA THR A 569 -24.62 -25.46 -4.46
C THR A 569 -23.81 -25.84 -5.70
N VAL A 570 -23.91 -27.10 -6.16
CA VAL A 570 -23.24 -27.56 -7.39
C VAL A 570 -23.63 -26.72 -8.61
N ALA A 571 -24.93 -26.45 -8.79
CA ALA A 571 -25.42 -25.65 -9.93
C ALA A 571 -24.86 -24.23 -9.94
N THR A 572 -24.82 -23.56 -8.79
CA THR A 572 -24.23 -22.22 -8.66
C THR A 572 -22.70 -22.26 -8.85
N ALA A 573 -22.04 -23.30 -8.35
CA ALA A 573 -20.60 -23.49 -8.59
C ALA A 573 -20.30 -23.69 -10.08
N ASP A 574 -21.11 -24.45 -10.80
CA ASP A 574 -21.00 -24.65 -12.25
C ASP A 574 -21.13 -23.32 -13.01
N GLU A 575 -22.14 -22.51 -12.69
CA GLU A 575 -22.31 -21.19 -13.27
C GLU A 575 -21.08 -20.29 -13.04
N TRP A 576 -20.55 -20.28 -11.82
CA TRP A 576 -19.37 -19.48 -11.47
C TRP A 576 -18.09 -20.00 -12.15
N ILE A 577 -17.94 -21.32 -12.28
CA ILE A 577 -16.84 -21.97 -13.01
C ILE A 577 -16.86 -21.51 -14.47
N ASP A 578 -18.03 -21.56 -15.12
CA ASP A 578 -18.18 -21.14 -16.52
C ASP A 578 -17.82 -19.67 -16.72
N GLN A 579 -18.31 -18.78 -15.83
CA GLN A 579 -17.98 -17.34 -15.88
C GLN A 579 -16.46 -17.09 -15.77
N LEU A 580 -15.79 -17.78 -14.83
CA LEU A 580 -14.35 -17.65 -14.63
C LEU A 580 -13.55 -18.20 -15.81
N GLN A 581 -13.93 -19.36 -16.35
CA GLN A 581 -13.29 -19.95 -17.52
C GLN A 581 -13.41 -19.04 -18.75
N GLN A 582 -14.56 -18.42 -18.97
CA GLN A 582 -14.76 -17.47 -20.07
C GLN A 582 -13.85 -16.24 -19.95
N GLU A 583 -13.67 -15.69 -18.75
CA GLU A 583 -12.78 -14.54 -18.56
C GLU A 583 -11.29 -14.94 -18.63
N LEU A 584 -10.92 -16.15 -18.17
CA LEU A 584 -9.56 -16.68 -18.28
C LEU A 584 -9.15 -16.96 -19.74
N LYS A 585 -10.07 -17.29 -20.64
CA LYS A 585 -9.79 -17.34 -22.10
C LYS A 585 -9.31 -15.97 -22.63
N ARG A 586 -9.78 -14.88 -22.04
CA ARG A 586 -9.40 -13.51 -22.42
C ARG A 586 -8.17 -13.01 -21.66
N SER A 587 -7.96 -13.51 -20.44
CA SER A 587 -6.91 -13.07 -19.50
C SER A 587 -6.11 -14.27 -18.94
N PRO A 588 -5.39 -15.03 -19.79
CA PRO A 588 -4.79 -16.30 -19.39
C PRO A 588 -3.72 -16.17 -18.29
N SER A 589 -3.07 -15.01 -18.17
CA SER A 589 -2.07 -14.73 -17.14
C SER A 589 -2.66 -14.25 -15.81
N ASN A 590 -3.99 -14.06 -15.69
CA ASN A 590 -4.61 -13.65 -14.43
C ASN A 590 -4.68 -14.82 -13.45
N GLU A 591 -3.61 -14.96 -12.67
CA GLU A 591 -3.45 -16.04 -11.72
C GLU A 591 -4.51 -16.02 -10.60
N ARG A 592 -4.95 -14.84 -10.16
CA ARG A 592 -5.92 -14.73 -9.06
C ARG A 592 -7.27 -15.35 -9.42
N LEU A 593 -7.74 -15.12 -10.65
CA LEU A 593 -8.95 -15.76 -11.18
C LEU A 593 -8.77 -17.26 -11.33
N ARG A 594 -7.57 -17.70 -11.76
CA ARG A 594 -7.28 -19.13 -11.93
C ARG A 594 -7.25 -19.87 -10.59
N ARG A 595 -6.70 -19.27 -9.54
CA ARG A 595 -6.80 -19.83 -8.18
C ARG A 595 -8.22 -19.93 -7.68
N ARG A 596 -9.06 -18.92 -7.97
CA ARG A 596 -10.47 -18.97 -7.63
C ARG A 596 -11.18 -20.12 -8.36
N LEU A 597 -10.86 -20.32 -9.64
CA LEU A 597 -11.37 -21.44 -10.44
C LEU A 597 -10.97 -22.79 -9.84
N ILE A 598 -9.69 -22.98 -9.48
CA ILE A 598 -9.21 -24.18 -8.76
C ILE A 598 -10.02 -24.40 -7.47
N GLN A 599 -10.17 -23.35 -6.67
CA GLN A 599 -10.91 -23.41 -5.41
C GLN A 599 -12.38 -23.84 -5.61
N LEU A 600 -13.03 -23.35 -6.68
CA LEU A 600 -14.41 -23.72 -7.00
C LEU A 600 -14.55 -25.15 -7.50
N HIS A 601 -13.62 -25.63 -8.33
CA HIS A 601 -13.61 -27.03 -8.74
C HIS A 601 -13.47 -27.97 -7.52
N MET A 602 -12.58 -27.64 -6.59
CA MET A 602 -12.43 -28.40 -5.34
C MET A 602 -13.68 -28.34 -4.46
N HIS A 603 -14.27 -27.15 -4.30
CA HIS A 603 -15.52 -26.97 -3.56
C HIS A 603 -16.68 -27.75 -4.19
N ARG A 604 -16.80 -27.72 -5.51
CA ARG A 604 -17.83 -28.43 -6.26
C ARG A 604 -17.75 -29.93 -6.01
N ALA A 605 -16.55 -30.52 -6.06
CA ALA A 605 -16.32 -31.93 -5.76
C ALA A 605 -16.75 -32.29 -4.32
N GLN A 606 -16.36 -31.45 -3.35
CA GLN A 606 -16.74 -31.61 -1.95
C GLN A 606 -18.25 -31.52 -1.77
N ARG A 607 -18.89 -30.53 -2.41
CA ARG A 607 -20.35 -30.33 -2.39
C ARG A 607 -21.12 -31.48 -3.01
N PHE A 608 -20.65 -31.99 -4.14
CA PHE A 608 -21.25 -33.15 -4.77
C PHE A 608 -21.22 -34.38 -3.84
N THR A 609 -20.07 -34.64 -3.21
CA THR A 609 -19.92 -35.73 -2.24
C THR A 609 -20.83 -35.52 -1.02
N TYR A 610 -20.88 -34.30 -0.49
CA TYR A 610 -21.75 -33.94 0.62
C TYR A 610 -23.23 -34.20 0.28
N ASP A 611 -23.69 -33.79 -0.91
CA ASP A 611 -25.06 -34.02 -1.36
C ASP A 611 -25.40 -35.51 -1.46
N GLN A 612 -24.47 -36.34 -1.94
CA GLN A 612 -24.64 -37.80 -1.97
C GLN A 612 -24.75 -38.41 -0.57
N ILE A 613 -23.93 -37.96 0.39
CA ILE A 613 -24.01 -38.41 1.80
C ILE A 613 -25.38 -38.04 2.36
N ARG A 614 -25.81 -36.78 2.19
CA ARG A 614 -27.10 -36.29 2.70
C ARG A 614 -28.29 -36.98 2.04
N ALA A 615 -28.15 -37.43 0.78
CA ALA A 615 -29.14 -38.23 0.07
C ALA A 615 -29.12 -39.73 0.45
N GLY A 616 -28.22 -40.17 1.33
CA GLY A 616 -28.07 -41.58 1.72
C GLY A 616 -27.52 -42.48 0.61
N GLN A 617 -26.90 -41.89 -0.42
CA GLN A 617 -26.39 -42.61 -1.59
C GLN A 617 -24.98 -43.19 -1.34
N VAL A 618 -24.32 -42.80 -0.24
CA VAL A 618 -23.01 -43.30 0.15
C VAL A 618 -23.19 -44.38 1.21
N ALA A 619 -23.11 -45.65 0.79
CA ALA A 619 -23.38 -46.82 1.64
C ALA A 619 -22.58 -46.86 2.97
N GLN A 620 -21.40 -46.24 3.00
CA GLN A 620 -20.50 -46.22 4.17
C GLN A 620 -20.59 -44.94 5.01
N ALA A 621 -21.42 -43.95 4.63
CA ALA A 621 -21.54 -42.69 5.34
C ALA A 621 -23.02 -42.39 5.63
N ARG A 622 -23.44 -42.65 6.87
CA ARG A 622 -24.78 -42.26 7.33
C ARG A 622 -24.80 -40.75 7.61
N PRO A 623 -25.81 -40.00 7.14
CA PRO A 623 -25.97 -38.60 7.48
C PRO A 623 -26.03 -38.40 8.99
N THR A 624 -25.29 -37.42 9.48
CA THR A 624 -25.33 -36.98 10.87
C THR A 624 -25.83 -35.53 10.94
N ASN A 625 -25.03 -34.64 11.52
CA ASN A 625 -25.28 -33.20 11.47
C ASN A 625 -24.70 -32.63 10.15
N PRO A 626 -25.42 -31.74 9.44
CA PRO A 626 -24.91 -31.04 8.27
C PRO A 626 -23.48 -30.47 8.38
N ILE A 627 -23.09 -29.93 9.54
CA ILE A 627 -21.73 -29.37 9.74
C ILE A 627 -20.69 -30.50 9.74
N ASP A 628 -20.92 -31.54 10.53
CA ASP A 628 -20.02 -32.69 10.62
C ASP A 628 -19.94 -33.44 9.28
N ASP A 629 -21.07 -33.58 8.59
CA ASP A 629 -21.14 -34.19 7.26
C ASP A 629 -20.33 -33.38 6.23
N TRP A 630 -20.33 -32.05 6.33
CA TRP A 630 -19.51 -31.18 5.48
C TRP A 630 -18.03 -31.30 5.81
N ASP A 631 -17.66 -31.23 7.08
CA ASP A 631 -16.26 -31.26 7.50
C ASP A 631 -15.59 -32.59 7.15
N ARG A 632 -16.33 -33.70 7.21
CA ARG A 632 -15.87 -35.05 6.83
C ARG A 632 -15.57 -35.21 5.33
N THR A 633 -16.14 -34.36 4.46
CA THR A 633 -15.87 -34.40 3.01
C THR A 633 -14.68 -33.53 2.59
N SER A 634 -14.12 -32.74 3.51
CA SER A 634 -12.97 -31.90 3.19
C SER A 634 -11.72 -32.74 2.88
N LEU A 635 -10.86 -32.24 1.98
CA LEU A 635 -9.58 -32.89 1.70
C LEU A 635 -8.72 -33.07 2.96
N GLY A 636 -8.81 -32.15 3.92
CA GLY A 636 -8.09 -32.26 5.18
C GLY A 636 -8.51 -33.53 5.95
N SER A 637 -9.82 -33.72 6.14
CA SER A 637 -10.37 -34.92 6.78
C SER A 637 -10.03 -36.21 6.04
N ILE A 638 -10.03 -36.17 4.69
CA ILE A 638 -9.64 -37.29 3.85
C ILE A 638 -8.15 -37.63 4.05
N ILE A 639 -7.26 -36.64 4.03
CA ILE A 639 -5.82 -36.82 4.27
C ILE A 639 -5.60 -37.41 5.66
N THR A 640 -6.21 -36.84 6.70
CA THR A 640 -6.14 -37.38 8.06
C THR A 640 -6.54 -38.86 8.07
N LYS A 641 -7.63 -39.24 7.42
CA LYS A 641 -8.10 -40.63 7.37
C LYS A 641 -7.18 -41.57 6.57
N LEU A 642 -6.53 -41.08 5.52
CA LEU A 642 -5.64 -41.88 4.67
C LEU A 642 -4.29 -42.16 5.34
N TYR A 643 -3.78 -41.21 6.13
CA TYR A 643 -2.45 -41.26 6.74
C TYR A 643 -2.48 -41.44 8.27
N ASP A 644 -3.66 -41.69 8.84
CA ASP A 644 -3.78 -42.23 10.20
C ASP A 644 -3.21 -43.66 10.22
N GLU A 645 -2.38 -43.93 11.22
CA GLU A 645 -1.71 -45.21 11.48
C GLU A 645 -2.32 -45.92 12.69
N SER A 646 -3.36 -45.34 13.31
CA SER A 646 -4.08 -45.96 14.43
C SER A 646 -4.84 -47.22 13.99
N ASP A 647 -5.13 -48.12 14.93
CA ASP A 647 -5.88 -49.37 14.68
C ASP A 647 -7.28 -49.16 14.07
N ARG A 648 -7.81 -47.93 14.09
CA ARG A 648 -9.11 -47.55 13.55
C ARG A 648 -9.05 -47.10 12.08
N SER A 649 -7.85 -47.11 11.49
CA SER A 649 -7.60 -46.60 10.14
C SER A 649 -8.15 -47.53 9.06
N PRO A 650 -8.48 -47.00 7.85
CA PRO A 650 -8.90 -47.83 6.75
C PRO A 650 -7.80 -48.82 6.35
N THR A 651 -8.21 -50.02 5.93
CA THR A 651 -7.30 -51.00 5.31
C THR A 651 -6.63 -50.41 4.08
N GLU A 652 -5.44 -50.91 3.71
CA GLU A 652 -4.72 -50.41 2.52
C GLU A 652 -5.55 -50.49 1.23
N LEU A 653 -6.37 -51.54 1.08
CA LEU A 653 -7.30 -51.66 -0.05
C LEU A 653 -8.36 -50.54 -0.06
N GLN A 654 -8.88 -50.17 1.11
CA GLN A 654 -9.82 -49.04 1.23
C GLN A 654 -9.12 -47.71 0.93
N LYS A 655 -7.88 -47.51 1.42
CA LYS A 655 -7.08 -46.32 1.10
C LYS A 655 -6.84 -46.19 -0.41
N GLN A 656 -6.49 -47.29 -1.09
CA GLN A 656 -6.32 -47.30 -2.55
C GLN A 656 -7.60 -46.94 -3.29
N ARG A 657 -8.75 -47.50 -2.87
CA ARG A 657 -10.05 -47.16 -3.47
C ARG A 657 -10.42 -45.68 -3.30
N ILE A 658 -10.19 -45.12 -2.11
CA ILE A 658 -10.43 -43.70 -1.84
C ILE A 658 -9.54 -42.83 -2.74
N LYS A 659 -8.24 -43.14 -2.82
CA LYS A 659 -7.29 -42.44 -3.69
C LYS A 659 -7.73 -42.49 -5.15
N GLN A 660 -8.14 -43.66 -5.65
CA GLN A 660 -8.62 -43.82 -7.02
C GLN A 660 -9.91 -43.03 -7.28
N GLN A 661 -10.88 -43.05 -6.37
CA GLN A 661 -12.11 -42.25 -6.48
C GLN A 661 -11.81 -40.76 -6.60
N ILE A 662 -10.93 -40.24 -5.75
CA ILE A 662 -10.51 -38.83 -5.76
C ILE A 662 -9.75 -38.51 -7.06
N ALA A 663 -8.87 -39.40 -7.51
CA ALA A 663 -8.13 -39.21 -8.75
C ALA A 663 -9.04 -39.18 -9.99
N SER A 664 -10.17 -39.88 -9.96
CA SER A 664 -11.17 -39.97 -11.04
C SER A 664 -12.31 -38.97 -10.95
N GLU A 665 -12.41 -38.16 -9.88
CA GLU A 665 -13.49 -37.19 -9.76
C GLU A 665 -13.28 -36.05 -10.78
N PRO A 666 -14.25 -35.80 -11.69
CA PRO A 666 -14.03 -34.90 -12.82
C PRO A 666 -13.67 -33.45 -12.45
N SER A 667 -14.24 -32.93 -11.36
CA SER A 667 -13.96 -31.56 -10.91
C SER A 667 -12.55 -31.45 -10.33
N LEU A 668 -12.07 -32.45 -9.60
CA LEU A 668 -10.71 -32.52 -9.07
C LEU A 668 -9.68 -32.75 -10.17
N GLU A 669 -10.00 -33.53 -11.20
CA GLU A 669 -9.16 -33.63 -12.39
C GLU A 669 -9.06 -32.28 -13.14
N ALA A 670 -10.19 -31.58 -13.29
CA ALA A 670 -10.21 -30.22 -13.83
C ALA A 670 -9.36 -29.27 -12.98
N ALA A 671 -9.48 -29.31 -11.64
CA ALA A 671 -8.63 -28.54 -10.73
C ALA A 671 -7.14 -28.87 -10.93
N TRP A 672 -6.81 -30.16 -11.09
CA TRP A 672 -5.44 -30.61 -11.33
C TRP A 672 -4.83 -29.98 -12.58
N SER A 673 -5.57 -29.97 -13.68
CA SER A 673 -5.12 -29.34 -14.93
C SER A 673 -4.84 -27.84 -14.78
N GLN A 674 -5.56 -27.16 -13.89
CA GLN A 674 -5.42 -25.73 -13.67
C GLN A 674 -4.20 -25.36 -12.80
N PHE A 675 -3.68 -26.28 -11.96
CA PHE A 675 -2.50 -26.01 -11.14
C PHE A 675 -1.27 -25.66 -11.99
N ALA A 676 -0.98 -26.47 -13.02
CA ALA A 676 0.16 -26.22 -13.91
C ALA A 676 0.08 -24.85 -14.59
N LEU A 677 -1.12 -24.46 -15.06
CA LEU A 677 -1.34 -23.16 -15.67
C LEU A 677 -1.26 -22.01 -14.67
N SER A 678 -1.63 -22.25 -13.41
CA SER A 678 -1.47 -21.27 -12.31
C SER A 678 0.00 -21.05 -11.99
N LEU A 679 0.78 -22.13 -11.88
CA LEU A 679 2.21 -22.07 -11.61
C LEU A 679 3.00 -21.50 -12.80
N ALA A 680 2.55 -21.72 -14.04
CA ALA A 680 3.12 -21.05 -15.20
C ALA A 680 2.94 -19.51 -15.14
N ALA A 681 1.81 -19.04 -14.62
CA ALA A 681 1.53 -17.61 -14.46
C ALA A 681 2.19 -16.98 -13.21
N ASN A 682 2.31 -17.75 -12.13
CA ASN A 682 3.02 -17.38 -10.91
C ASN A 682 3.67 -18.63 -10.27
N PRO A 683 4.96 -18.89 -10.54
CA PRO A 683 5.62 -20.14 -10.13
C PRO A 683 5.76 -20.25 -8.61
N VAL A 684 5.88 -19.11 -7.93
CA VAL A 684 6.15 -19.04 -6.49
C VAL A 684 4.88 -18.84 -5.66
N GLN A 685 3.70 -19.11 -6.23
CA GLN A 685 2.45 -18.92 -5.49
C GLN A 685 2.28 -19.98 -4.38
N PRO A 686 2.35 -19.60 -3.10
CA PRO A 686 2.44 -20.60 -2.04
C PRO A 686 1.15 -21.40 -1.84
N LYS A 687 -0.01 -20.71 -1.91
CA LYS A 687 -1.34 -21.34 -1.78
C LYS A 687 -1.62 -22.38 -2.88
N THR A 688 -1.07 -22.19 -4.07
CA THR A 688 -1.25 -23.10 -5.21
C THR A 688 -0.45 -24.37 -4.98
N HIS A 689 0.82 -24.27 -4.55
CA HIS A 689 1.64 -25.42 -4.16
C HIS A 689 0.99 -26.24 -3.04
N MET A 690 0.54 -25.57 -1.97
CA MET A 690 -0.12 -26.24 -0.84
C MET A 690 -1.36 -27.02 -1.28
N ARG A 691 -2.26 -26.38 -2.05
CA ARG A 691 -3.50 -27.04 -2.52
C ARG A 691 -3.21 -28.18 -3.50
N MET A 692 -2.20 -28.02 -4.34
CA MET A 692 -1.77 -29.08 -5.26
C MET A 692 -1.21 -30.27 -4.48
N ALA A 693 -0.38 -30.05 -3.45
CA ALA A 693 0.13 -31.10 -2.58
C ALA A 693 -0.99 -31.80 -1.80
N GLN A 694 -1.98 -31.07 -1.27
CA GLN A 694 -3.16 -31.67 -0.62
C GLN A 694 -3.94 -32.57 -1.57
N LEU A 695 -4.23 -32.11 -2.79
CA LEU A 695 -4.94 -32.95 -3.75
C LEU A 695 -4.10 -34.15 -4.19
N ALA A 696 -2.79 -33.97 -4.36
CA ALA A 696 -1.88 -35.06 -4.73
C ALA A 696 -1.83 -36.14 -3.62
N ALA A 697 -1.65 -35.73 -2.37
CA ALA A 697 -1.65 -36.62 -1.21
C ALA A 697 -2.97 -37.40 -1.07
N ALA A 698 -4.10 -36.74 -1.30
CA ALA A 698 -5.43 -37.34 -1.23
C ALA A 698 -5.75 -38.28 -2.41
N SER A 699 -5.21 -38.00 -3.61
CA SER A 699 -5.44 -38.80 -4.82
C SER A 699 -4.39 -39.89 -5.06
N GLY A 700 -3.35 -39.96 -4.21
CA GLY A 700 -2.24 -40.91 -4.38
C GLY A 700 -1.24 -40.54 -5.48
N ARG A 701 -1.27 -39.30 -5.97
CA ARG A 701 -0.25 -38.79 -6.91
C ARG A 701 1.03 -38.45 -6.14
N PRO A 702 2.23 -38.54 -6.78
CA PRO A 702 3.48 -38.12 -6.14
C PRO A 702 3.39 -36.66 -5.69
N TRP A 703 3.79 -36.40 -4.44
CA TRP A 703 3.58 -35.08 -3.82
C TRP A 703 4.78 -34.55 -3.03
N ASP A 704 5.82 -35.35 -2.80
CA ASP A 704 6.99 -34.97 -2.00
C ASP A 704 7.65 -33.66 -2.49
N LYS A 705 7.91 -33.56 -3.80
CA LYS A 705 8.49 -32.35 -4.41
C LYS A 705 7.55 -31.14 -4.31
N ILE A 706 6.25 -31.36 -4.47
CA ILE A 706 5.23 -30.30 -4.42
C ILE A 706 5.10 -29.78 -2.98
N PHE A 707 5.12 -30.69 -2.01
CA PHE A 707 5.12 -30.37 -0.59
C PHE A 707 6.38 -29.63 -0.17
N ALA A 708 7.56 -30.09 -0.57
CA ALA A 708 8.82 -29.38 -0.32
C ALA A 708 8.79 -27.95 -0.88
N ASN A 709 8.24 -27.75 -2.07
CA ASN A 709 8.03 -26.42 -2.66
C ASN A 709 7.04 -25.57 -1.84
N SER A 710 5.92 -26.16 -1.40
CA SER A 710 4.93 -25.49 -0.54
C SER A 710 5.51 -25.04 0.80
N MET A 711 6.41 -25.84 1.38
CA MET A 711 7.11 -25.52 2.62
C MET A 711 8.11 -24.38 2.42
N ARG A 712 8.94 -24.44 1.37
CA ARG A 712 9.93 -23.39 1.05
C ARG A 712 9.31 -22.02 0.77
N LEU A 713 8.13 -22.01 0.17
CA LEU A 713 7.40 -20.78 -0.17
C LEU A 713 6.44 -20.35 0.95
N SER A 714 6.44 -21.03 2.10
CA SER A 714 5.49 -20.77 3.18
C SER A 714 5.76 -19.44 3.85
N ALA A 715 4.87 -18.48 3.63
CA ALA A 715 4.78 -17.30 4.48
C ALA A 715 3.90 -17.61 5.70
N VAL A 716 4.03 -16.83 6.78
CA VAL A 716 3.14 -16.92 7.94
C VAL A 716 1.74 -16.42 7.57
N ASP A 717 0.95 -17.32 6.97
CA ASP A 717 -0.47 -17.23 6.71
C ASP A 717 -1.14 -18.42 7.42
N PRO A 718 -2.04 -18.22 8.40
CA PRO A 718 -2.58 -19.31 9.22
C PRO A 718 -3.23 -20.43 8.41
N ARG A 719 -3.87 -20.13 7.27
CA ARG A 719 -4.49 -21.15 6.43
C ARG A 719 -3.45 -21.96 5.69
N GLN A 720 -2.37 -21.31 5.28
CA GLN A 720 -1.27 -21.98 4.61
C GLN A 720 -0.47 -22.85 5.57
N THR A 721 -0.06 -22.30 6.71
CA THR A 721 0.73 -23.03 7.71
C THR A 721 -0.06 -24.19 8.32
N LEU A 722 -1.38 -24.03 8.51
CA LEU A 722 -2.25 -25.15 8.91
C LEU A 722 -2.21 -26.29 7.88
N GLY A 723 -2.35 -25.96 6.59
CA GLY A 723 -2.37 -26.94 5.51
C GLY A 723 -1.01 -27.60 5.29
N ASN A 724 0.08 -26.86 5.40
CA ASN A 724 1.44 -27.36 5.34
C ASN A 724 1.76 -28.27 6.55
N GLY A 725 1.34 -27.90 7.76
CA GLY A 725 1.50 -28.75 8.93
C GLY A 725 0.70 -30.06 8.83
N LEU A 726 -0.49 -30.05 8.22
CA LEU A 726 -1.24 -31.28 7.92
C LEU A 726 -0.50 -32.18 6.91
N LEU A 727 0.10 -31.58 5.87
CA LEU A 727 0.91 -32.33 4.91
C LEU A 727 2.17 -32.90 5.56
N ALA A 728 2.84 -32.15 6.43
CA ALA A 728 3.99 -32.63 7.20
C ALA A 728 3.60 -33.78 8.14
N TRP A 729 2.46 -33.67 8.83
CA TRP A 729 1.88 -34.74 9.63
C TRP A 729 1.66 -36.00 8.77
N ALA A 730 1.09 -35.86 7.57
CA ALA A 730 0.87 -36.97 6.64
C ALA A 730 2.17 -37.58 6.09
N ALA A 731 3.23 -36.77 5.94
CA ALA A 731 4.56 -37.23 5.54
C ALA A 731 5.35 -37.89 6.68
N GLY A 732 4.91 -37.75 7.94
CA GLY A 732 5.68 -38.16 9.11
C GLY A 732 6.83 -37.21 9.46
N ASP A 733 6.86 -36.00 8.89
CA ASP A 733 7.86 -34.98 9.18
C ASP A 733 7.44 -34.18 10.43
N ILE A 734 7.92 -34.63 11.59
CA ILE A 734 7.54 -34.10 12.90
C ILE A 734 8.05 -32.67 13.11
N GLU A 735 9.26 -32.36 12.64
CA GLU A 735 9.87 -31.04 12.76
C GLU A 735 9.07 -30.01 11.95
N ALA A 736 8.86 -30.28 10.65
CA ALA A 736 8.07 -29.40 9.80
C ALA A 736 6.62 -29.25 10.30
N MET A 737 6.03 -30.34 10.80
CA MET A 737 4.68 -30.32 11.38
C MET A 737 4.60 -29.39 12.59
N THR A 738 5.50 -29.57 13.56
CA THR A 738 5.50 -28.76 14.78
C THR A 738 5.77 -27.30 14.48
N ASP A 739 6.72 -26.98 13.60
CA ASP A 739 7.03 -25.60 13.23
C ASP A 739 5.87 -24.89 12.53
N GLN A 740 5.23 -25.53 11.56
CA GLN A 740 4.11 -24.94 10.82
C GLN A 740 2.90 -24.72 11.73
N TRP A 741 2.54 -25.71 12.55
CA TRP A 741 1.42 -25.55 13.48
C TRP A 741 1.73 -24.59 14.63
N ARG A 742 2.97 -24.52 15.12
CA ARG A 742 3.41 -23.49 16.08
C ARG A 742 3.20 -22.09 15.50
N GLN A 743 3.56 -21.88 14.22
CA GLN A 743 3.30 -20.63 13.51
C GLN A 743 1.80 -20.34 13.37
N THR A 744 0.98 -21.34 13.00
CA THR A 744 -0.49 -21.17 12.97
C THR A 744 -1.01 -20.71 14.34
N LEU A 745 -0.66 -21.42 15.42
CA LEU A 745 -1.13 -21.15 16.78
C LEU A 745 -0.60 -19.84 17.36
N SER A 746 0.48 -19.28 16.79
CA SER A 746 0.98 -17.97 17.20
C SER A 746 0.04 -16.82 16.76
N VAL A 747 -0.77 -17.03 15.72
CA VAL A 747 -1.63 -16.01 15.10
C VAL A 747 -3.12 -16.36 15.19
N ASP A 748 -3.51 -17.61 14.96
CA ASP A 748 -4.89 -18.08 14.91
C ASP A 748 -5.09 -19.36 15.75
N LEU A 749 -6.08 -19.31 16.65
CA LEU A 749 -6.42 -20.42 17.55
C LEU A 749 -7.69 -21.16 17.14
N THR A 750 -8.29 -20.82 16.00
CA THR A 750 -9.52 -21.46 15.47
C THR A 750 -9.38 -22.98 15.37
N HIS A 751 -8.20 -23.46 14.98
CA HIS A 751 -7.93 -24.88 14.76
C HIS A 751 -7.11 -25.54 15.87
N LEU A 752 -7.01 -24.91 17.05
CA LEU A 752 -6.19 -25.39 18.19
C LEU A 752 -6.52 -26.84 18.57
N GLU A 753 -7.80 -27.18 18.67
CA GLU A 753 -8.23 -28.52 19.08
C GLU A 753 -7.91 -29.58 18.03
N LEU A 754 -8.04 -29.25 16.74
CA LEU A 754 -7.67 -30.16 15.65
C LEU A 754 -6.16 -30.43 15.67
N ILE A 755 -5.36 -29.37 15.76
CA ILE A 755 -3.90 -29.45 15.82
C ILE A 755 -3.46 -30.31 17.01
N TYR A 756 -4.01 -30.07 18.20
CA TYR A 756 -3.73 -30.86 19.41
C TYR A 756 -4.06 -32.34 19.22
N ARG A 757 -5.28 -32.67 18.75
CA ARG A 757 -5.72 -34.06 18.56
C ARG A 757 -4.84 -34.82 17.57
N LEU A 758 -4.46 -34.19 16.46
CA LEU A 758 -3.55 -34.81 15.48
C LEU A 758 -2.12 -34.93 16.00
N SER A 759 -1.66 -33.96 16.78
CA SER A 759 -0.33 -33.96 17.37
C SER A 759 -0.14 -35.10 18.37
N ARG A 760 -1.15 -35.40 19.22
CA ARG A 760 -1.08 -36.53 20.17
C ARG A 760 -0.94 -37.90 19.52
N LEU A 761 -1.24 -38.03 18.23
CA LEU A 761 -1.01 -39.29 17.51
C LEU A 761 0.47 -39.53 17.19
N LYS A 762 1.32 -38.49 17.24
CA LYS A 762 2.73 -38.55 16.84
C LYS A 762 3.71 -37.95 17.85
N LEU A 763 3.23 -37.19 18.84
CA LEU A 763 4.03 -36.50 19.85
C LEU A 763 3.68 -36.95 21.26
N THR A 764 4.69 -36.89 22.14
CA THR A 764 4.50 -36.97 23.59
C THR A 764 3.90 -35.67 24.11
N ASP A 765 3.29 -35.73 25.29
CA ASP A 765 2.72 -34.56 25.96
C ASP A 765 3.79 -33.48 26.23
N GLU A 766 5.00 -33.88 26.65
CA GLU A 766 6.15 -32.98 26.80
C GLU A 766 6.50 -32.25 25.48
N ALA A 767 6.58 -32.99 24.37
CA ALA A 767 6.87 -32.40 23.07
C ALA A 767 5.75 -31.45 22.59
N ILE A 768 4.49 -31.70 22.96
CA ILE A 768 3.38 -30.76 22.68
C ILE A 768 3.59 -29.45 23.44
N ALA A 769 3.90 -29.51 24.74
CA ALA A 769 4.13 -28.31 25.53
C ALA A 769 5.37 -27.54 25.05
N GLU A 770 6.49 -28.23 24.83
CA GLU A 770 7.77 -27.60 24.51
C GLU A 770 7.89 -27.18 23.04
N HIS A 771 7.58 -28.08 22.11
CA HIS A 771 7.86 -27.90 20.69
C HIS A 771 6.63 -27.43 19.89
N LEU A 772 5.41 -27.86 20.20
CA LEU A 772 4.25 -27.42 19.41
C LEU A 772 3.74 -26.04 19.83
N MET A 773 3.69 -25.76 21.15
CA MET A 773 3.13 -24.50 21.63
C MET A 773 4.05 -23.30 21.35
N PRO A 774 3.50 -22.19 20.83
CA PRO A 774 4.28 -20.97 20.58
C PRO A 774 4.71 -20.30 21.90
N ASN A 775 5.71 -19.44 21.81
CA ASN A 775 6.22 -18.63 22.93
C ASN A 775 5.31 -17.41 23.21
N ASN A 776 4.00 -17.66 23.33
CA ASN A 776 3.03 -16.70 23.80
C ASN A 776 2.22 -17.33 24.94
N TRP A 777 1.60 -16.52 25.80
CA TRP A 777 0.86 -17.06 26.94
C TRP A 777 -0.53 -17.60 26.54
N VAL A 778 -1.12 -17.09 25.45
CA VAL A 778 -2.54 -17.32 25.13
C VAL A 778 -2.78 -18.73 24.61
N ALA A 779 -1.96 -19.21 23.67
CA ALA A 779 -2.13 -20.53 23.05
C ALA A 779 -2.01 -21.68 24.07
N PRO A 780 -0.89 -21.81 24.83
CA PRO A 780 -0.76 -22.86 25.84
C PRO A 780 -1.82 -22.74 26.94
N TYR A 781 -2.13 -21.52 27.41
CA TYR A 781 -3.20 -21.31 28.39
C TYR A 781 -4.57 -21.79 27.90
N ARG A 782 -4.95 -21.44 26.66
CA ARG A 782 -6.25 -21.87 26.10
C ARG A 782 -6.32 -23.37 25.93
N LEU A 783 -5.22 -24.02 25.53
CA LEU A 783 -5.17 -25.47 25.42
C LEU A 783 -5.33 -26.11 26.80
N ALA A 784 -4.60 -25.63 27.82
CA ALA A 784 -4.71 -26.11 29.20
C ALA A 784 -6.15 -26.06 29.71
N LEU A 785 -6.86 -24.95 29.49
CA LEU A 785 -8.28 -24.83 29.85
C LEU A 785 -9.19 -25.81 29.09
N ARG A 786 -8.88 -26.08 27.82
CA ARG A 786 -9.69 -26.95 26.97
C ARG A 786 -9.56 -28.41 27.42
N ILE A 787 -8.35 -28.85 27.73
CA ILE A 787 -8.04 -30.23 28.09
C ILE A 787 -8.25 -30.51 29.58
N ALA A 788 -8.48 -29.50 30.43
CA ALA A 788 -8.60 -29.65 31.88
C ALA A 788 -9.66 -30.67 32.38
N LYS A 789 -10.58 -31.10 31.52
CA LYS A 789 -11.62 -32.10 31.82
C LYS A 789 -11.31 -33.48 31.23
N GLU A 790 -10.27 -33.60 30.41
CA GLU A 790 -9.83 -34.89 29.86
C GLU A 790 -9.10 -35.67 30.97
N PRO A 791 -9.30 -36.99 31.08
CA PRO A 791 -8.56 -37.80 32.05
C PRO A 791 -7.11 -38.03 31.59
N GLY A 792 -6.16 -37.98 32.53
CA GLY A 792 -4.75 -38.34 32.27
C GLY A 792 -3.96 -37.30 31.48
N VAL A 793 -4.31 -36.02 31.60
CA VAL A 793 -3.61 -34.89 30.97
C VAL A 793 -3.12 -33.87 32.01
N GLU A 794 -3.09 -34.24 33.29
CA GLU A 794 -2.72 -33.35 34.39
C GLU A 794 -1.30 -32.80 34.22
N GLU A 795 -0.33 -33.67 33.89
CA GLU A 795 1.06 -33.27 33.64
C GLU A 795 1.19 -32.32 32.45
N LEU A 796 0.52 -32.64 31.33
CA LEU A 796 0.47 -31.77 30.15
C LEU A 796 -0.12 -30.40 30.48
N ARG A 797 -1.25 -30.39 31.20
CA ARG A 797 -1.95 -29.16 31.59
C ARG A 797 -1.03 -28.27 32.43
N ASP A 798 -0.33 -28.86 33.39
CA ASP A 798 0.54 -28.10 34.29
C ASP A 798 1.75 -27.55 33.53
N ALA A 799 2.36 -28.33 32.63
CA ALA A 799 3.44 -27.86 31.74
C ALA A 799 3.00 -26.73 30.80
N LEU A 800 1.77 -26.79 30.26
CA LEU A 800 1.20 -25.72 29.44
C LEU A 800 1.00 -24.42 30.25
N LEU A 801 0.52 -24.53 31.49
CA LEU A 801 0.34 -23.37 32.37
C LEU A 801 1.68 -22.76 32.78
N GLU A 802 2.69 -23.57 33.04
CA GLU A 802 4.05 -23.11 33.32
C GLU A 802 4.64 -22.36 32.12
N LYS A 803 4.54 -22.92 30.91
CA LYS A 803 4.96 -22.24 29.68
C LYS A 803 4.21 -20.93 29.45
N ALA A 804 2.90 -20.90 29.72
CA ALA A 804 2.12 -19.67 29.64
C ALA A 804 2.61 -18.61 30.64
N ALA A 805 2.95 -19.01 31.87
CA ALA A 805 3.48 -18.12 32.90
C ALA A 805 4.86 -17.57 32.53
N ALA A 806 5.76 -18.42 32.01
CA ALA A 806 7.07 -18.03 31.51
C ALA A 806 6.92 -17.01 30.36
N ALA A 807 6.01 -17.25 29.42
CA ALA A 807 5.75 -16.30 28.34
C ALA A 807 5.13 -14.98 28.83
N ALA A 808 4.25 -15.02 29.84
CA ALA A 808 3.61 -13.84 30.43
C ALA A 808 4.58 -12.97 31.23
N THR A 809 5.65 -13.54 31.79
CA THR A 809 6.67 -12.80 32.55
C THR A 809 7.73 -12.13 31.67
N SER A 810 7.72 -12.38 30.35
CA SER A 810 8.62 -11.74 29.40
C SER A 810 8.52 -10.21 29.41
N THR A 811 9.66 -9.53 29.23
CA THR A 811 9.80 -8.07 29.26
C THR A 811 9.14 -7.34 28.09
N GLU A 812 8.72 -8.06 27.05
CA GLU A 812 8.12 -7.46 25.84
C GLU A 812 6.62 -7.14 25.98
N MET A 813 5.94 -7.69 26.99
CA MET A 813 4.50 -7.53 27.16
C MET A 813 4.15 -6.23 27.91
N LYS A 814 3.10 -5.54 27.46
CA LYS A 814 2.58 -4.35 28.14
C LYS A 814 2.23 -4.65 29.61
N PRO A 815 2.52 -3.74 30.57
CA PRO A 815 2.35 -3.99 32.00
C PRO A 815 0.96 -4.51 32.40
N ILE A 816 -0.12 -3.87 31.94
CA ILE A 816 -1.50 -4.30 32.24
C ILE A 816 -1.79 -5.67 31.61
N SER A 817 -1.39 -5.90 30.35
CA SER A 817 -1.60 -7.18 29.68
C SER A 817 -0.88 -8.32 30.37
N ARG A 818 0.34 -8.07 30.87
CA ARG A 818 1.11 -9.01 31.69
C ARG A 818 0.38 -9.36 32.98
N LEU A 819 -0.10 -8.36 33.71
CA LEU A 819 -0.84 -8.58 34.97
C LEU A 819 -2.13 -9.36 34.74
N VAL A 820 -2.87 -9.06 33.67
CA VAL A 820 -4.08 -9.80 33.29
C VAL A 820 -3.76 -11.25 32.92
N ALA A 821 -2.67 -11.49 32.20
CA ALA A 821 -2.20 -12.82 31.83
C ALA A 821 -1.87 -13.64 33.09
N LEU A 822 -1.02 -13.10 33.98
CA LEU A 822 -0.63 -13.75 35.23
C LEU A 822 -1.83 -14.03 36.14
N ALA A 823 -2.76 -13.08 36.28
CA ALA A 823 -3.98 -13.30 37.04
C ALA A 823 -4.85 -14.43 36.45
N SER A 824 -4.94 -14.51 35.12
CA SER A 824 -5.73 -15.54 34.43
C SER A 824 -5.11 -16.94 34.61
N ILE A 825 -3.78 -17.02 34.61
CA ILE A 825 -3.02 -18.25 34.82
C ILE A 825 -3.14 -18.72 36.28
N ALA A 826 -2.87 -17.84 37.25
CA ALA A 826 -2.98 -18.16 38.68
C ALA A 826 -4.41 -18.61 39.05
N SER A 827 -5.43 -17.94 38.50
CA SER A 827 -6.82 -18.35 38.69
C SER A 827 -7.12 -19.75 38.15
N SER A 828 -6.47 -20.16 37.06
CA SER A 828 -6.67 -21.50 36.48
C SER A 828 -5.98 -22.61 37.28
N GLN A 829 -4.93 -22.25 38.04
CA GLN A 829 -4.26 -23.12 38.99
C GLN A 829 -4.98 -23.20 40.35
N GLY A 830 -6.06 -22.42 40.54
CA GLY A 830 -6.81 -22.35 41.79
C GLY A 830 -6.25 -21.37 42.83
N ASP A 831 -5.17 -20.64 42.50
CA ASP A 831 -4.59 -19.61 43.36
C ASP A 831 -5.28 -18.26 43.13
N TYR A 832 -6.50 -18.15 43.66
CA TYR A 832 -7.30 -16.93 43.53
C TYR A 832 -6.72 -15.73 44.28
N LYS A 833 -5.86 -15.97 45.29
CA LYS A 833 -5.25 -14.91 46.10
C LYS A 833 -4.17 -14.19 45.30
N THR A 834 -3.23 -14.92 44.70
CA THR A 834 -2.22 -14.35 43.80
C THR A 834 -2.87 -13.73 42.55
N ALA A 835 -3.94 -14.34 42.03
CA ALA A 835 -4.72 -13.76 40.94
C ALA A 835 -5.35 -12.40 41.31
N ALA A 836 -5.87 -12.27 42.53
CA ALA A 836 -6.42 -11.02 43.04
C ALA A 836 -5.33 -9.94 43.18
N GLU A 837 -4.12 -10.28 43.63
CA GLU A 837 -2.99 -9.35 43.74
C GLU A 837 -2.60 -8.75 42.38
N HIS A 838 -2.45 -9.58 41.36
CA HIS A 838 -2.17 -9.09 39.99
C HIS A 838 -3.30 -8.25 39.42
N CYS A 839 -4.56 -8.64 39.66
CA CYS A 839 -5.72 -7.82 39.26
C CYS A 839 -5.75 -6.47 39.99
N SER A 840 -5.37 -6.42 41.28
CA SER A 840 -5.28 -5.18 42.05
C SER A 840 -4.26 -4.21 41.44
N GLN A 841 -3.06 -4.72 41.10
CA GLN A 841 -2.03 -3.93 40.42
C GLN A 841 -2.51 -3.42 39.04
N ALA A 842 -3.24 -4.25 38.28
CA ALA A 842 -3.79 -3.84 36.99
C ALA A 842 -4.84 -2.72 37.14
N VAL A 843 -5.71 -2.81 38.16
CA VAL A 843 -6.69 -1.77 38.48
C VAL A 843 -6.03 -0.49 39.01
N GLN A 844 -4.88 -0.57 39.68
CA GLN A 844 -4.11 0.62 40.07
C GLN A 844 -3.53 1.33 38.85
N ALA A 845 -3.08 0.59 37.83
CA ALA A 845 -2.55 1.14 36.59
C ALA A 845 -3.64 1.77 35.71
N ASP A 846 -4.84 1.19 35.62
CA ASP A 846 -6.01 1.81 34.98
C ASP A 846 -7.26 1.68 35.86
N PRO A 847 -7.52 2.66 36.75
CA PRO A 847 -8.68 2.64 37.63
C PRO A 847 -10.01 2.86 36.92
N LYS A 848 -10.04 3.27 35.64
CA LYS A 848 -11.30 3.57 34.94
C LYS A 848 -11.76 2.43 34.04
N ASP A 849 -10.96 1.38 33.87
CA ASP A 849 -11.36 0.20 33.11
C ASP A 849 -12.37 -0.66 33.90
N PRO A 850 -13.63 -0.78 33.43
CA PRO A 850 -14.64 -1.60 34.10
C PRO A 850 -14.36 -3.11 34.02
N GLU A 851 -13.66 -3.60 33.00
CA GLU A 851 -13.34 -5.03 32.83
C GLU A 851 -12.24 -5.47 33.80
N LEU A 852 -11.22 -4.62 34.04
CA LEU A 852 -10.20 -4.90 35.05
C LEU A 852 -10.81 -4.98 36.45
N ARG A 853 -11.73 -4.06 36.78
CA ARG A 853 -12.46 -4.08 38.05
C ARG A 853 -13.36 -5.30 38.20
N TYR A 854 -14.02 -5.72 37.12
CA TYR A 854 -14.81 -6.94 37.11
C TYR A 854 -13.93 -8.18 37.37
N ARG A 855 -12.77 -8.28 36.71
CA ARG A 855 -11.83 -9.38 36.91
C ARG A 855 -11.33 -9.43 38.35
N TYR A 856 -10.95 -8.28 38.91
CA TYR A 856 -10.51 -8.17 40.30
C TYR A 856 -11.61 -8.61 41.27
N ALA A 857 -12.83 -8.08 41.11
CA ALA A 857 -13.98 -8.46 41.92
C ALA A 857 -14.27 -9.96 41.86
N ARG A 858 -14.12 -10.58 40.68
CA ARG A 858 -14.33 -12.01 40.49
C ARG A 858 -13.27 -12.84 41.20
N MET A 859 -12.00 -12.42 41.18
CA MET A 859 -10.92 -13.12 41.89
C MET A 859 -11.10 -13.03 43.41
N LEU A 860 -11.48 -11.85 43.93
CA LEU A 860 -11.82 -11.65 45.34
C LEU A 860 -13.02 -12.50 45.77
N TYR A 861 -14.05 -12.58 44.94
CA TYR A 861 -15.23 -13.43 45.18
C TYR A 861 -14.86 -14.91 45.30
N GLN A 862 -14.04 -15.43 44.37
CA GLN A 862 -13.58 -16.82 44.40
C GLN A 862 -12.63 -17.10 45.58
N SER A 863 -11.87 -16.09 46.02
CA SER A 863 -11.04 -16.13 47.23
C SER A 863 -11.83 -16.06 48.53
N GLY A 864 -13.15 -15.79 48.46
CA GLY A 864 -14.01 -15.64 49.64
C GLY A 864 -13.97 -14.27 50.31
N ILE A 865 -13.33 -13.25 49.71
CA ILE A 865 -13.25 -11.88 50.25
C ILE A 865 -14.44 -11.07 49.73
N ALA A 866 -15.61 -11.22 50.36
CA ALA A 866 -16.87 -10.77 49.79
C ALA A 866 -17.07 -9.24 49.81
N ASP A 867 -16.58 -8.55 50.83
CA ASP A 867 -16.77 -7.10 51.04
C ASP A 867 -16.10 -6.30 49.92
N GLU A 868 -14.82 -6.60 49.67
CA GLU A 868 -14.04 -5.95 48.63
C GLU A 868 -14.51 -6.37 47.24
N ALA A 869 -14.90 -7.63 47.05
CA ALA A 869 -15.53 -8.10 45.80
C ALA A 869 -16.80 -7.31 45.46
N ALA A 870 -17.68 -7.09 46.43
CA ALA A 870 -18.90 -6.30 46.24
C ALA A 870 -18.59 -4.83 45.94
N SER A 871 -17.59 -4.25 46.61
CA SER A 871 -17.15 -2.87 46.35
C SER A 871 -16.64 -2.69 44.92
N GLN A 872 -15.74 -3.56 44.46
CA GLN A 872 -15.16 -3.49 43.12
C GLN A 872 -16.19 -3.79 42.02
N ALA A 873 -17.07 -4.77 42.23
CA ALA A 873 -18.16 -5.08 41.30
C ALA A 873 -19.15 -3.91 41.14
N ARG A 874 -19.42 -3.17 42.23
CA ARG A 874 -20.24 -1.94 42.18
C ARG A 874 -19.59 -0.86 41.33
N VAL A 875 -18.27 -0.66 41.45
CA VAL A 875 -17.56 0.35 40.63
C VAL A 875 -17.56 -0.06 39.16
N ALA A 876 -17.32 -1.34 38.83
CA ALA A 876 -17.42 -1.85 37.47
C ALA A 876 -18.82 -1.64 36.86
N MET A 877 -19.88 -1.90 37.64
CA MET A 877 -21.27 -1.66 37.25
C MET A 877 -21.54 -0.17 37.01
N ASN A 878 -21.03 0.73 37.84
CA ASN A 878 -21.23 2.17 37.67
C ASN A 878 -20.50 2.73 36.45
N LEU A 879 -19.32 2.21 36.13
CA LEU A 879 -18.55 2.59 34.95
C LEU A 879 -19.16 2.05 33.64
N ALA A 880 -19.85 0.90 33.68
CA ALA A 880 -20.54 0.31 32.53
C ALA A 880 -21.94 -0.24 32.90
N PRO A 881 -22.95 0.63 33.05
CA PRO A 881 -24.27 0.29 33.61
C PRO A 881 -25.07 -0.72 32.79
N THR A 882 -24.79 -0.82 31.49
CA THR A 882 -25.50 -1.69 30.54
C THR A 882 -24.98 -3.13 30.52
N ASN A 883 -23.85 -3.42 31.20
CA ASN A 883 -23.25 -4.75 31.17
C ASN A 883 -23.81 -5.67 32.28
N GLN A 884 -24.64 -6.63 31.86
CA GLN A 884 -25.33 -7.56 32.74
C GLN A 884 -24.39 -8.45 33.58
N ARG A 885 -23.17 -8.73 33.09
CA ARG A 885 -22.20 -9.57 33.83
C ARG A 885 -21.78 -8.90 35.14
N TYR A 886 -21.61 -7.58 35.13
CA TYR A 886 -21.11 -6.83 36.28
C TYR A 886 -22.19 -6.74 37.37
N LYS A 887 -23.43 -6.49 36.95
CA LYS A 887 -24.61 -6.50 37.84
C LYS A 887 -24.80 -7.87 38.51
N THR A 888 -24.65 -8.95 37.73
CA THR A 888 -24.78 -10.31 38.25
C THR A 888 -23.72 -10.61 39.31
N LEU A 889 -22.46 -10.25 39.06
CA LEU A 889 -21.37 -10.46 40.01
C LEU A 889 -21.52 -9.61 41.28
N PHE A 890 -22.02 -8.38 41.16
CA PHE A 890 -22.31 -7.52 42.32
C PHE A 890 -23.36 -8.16 43.24
N GLU A 891 -24.47 -8.65 42.69
CA GLU A 891 -25.51 -9.33 43.47
C GLU A 891 -25.00 -10.63 44.11
N GLN A 892 -24.19 -11.40 43.38
CA GLN A 892 -23.55 -12.60 43.93
C GLN A 892 -22.62 -12.27 45.10
N SER A 893 -21.78 -11.25 44.96
CA SER A 893 -20.84 -10.81 45.99
C SER A 893 -21.55 -10.25 47.21
N LYS A 894 -22.63 -9.47 47.01
CA LYS A 894 -23.48 -8.95 48.08
C LYS A 894 -24.14 -10.08 48.89
N ARG A 895 -24.64 -11.12 48.23
CA ARG A 895 -25.22 -12.30 48.90
C ARG A 895 -24.17 -13.08 49.69
N LEU A 896 -22.96 -13.22 49.14
CA LEU A 896 -21.85 -13.87 49.85
C LEU A 896 -21.45 -13.08 51.10
N HIS A 897 -21.33 -11.75 50.99
CA HIS A 897 -21.04 -10.86 52.11
C HIS A 897 -22.11 -10.98 53.20
N HIS A 898 -23.39 -10.94 52.82
CA HIS A 898 -24.49 -11.09 53.76
C HIS A 898 -24.39 -12.44 54.50
N ARG A 899 -24.19 -13.55 53.79
CA ARG A 899 -24.02 -14.88 54.42
C ARG A 899 -22.83 -14.96 55.38
N GLN A 900 -21.70 -14.34 55.04
CA GLN A 900 -20.51 -14.29 55.90
C GLN A 900 -20.77 -13.44 57.15
N SER A 901 -21.44 -12.30 57.01
CA SER A 901 -21.82 -11.42 58.13
C SER A 901 -22.81 -12.08 59.10
N THR A 902 -23.75 -12.90 58.60
CA THR A 902 -24.74 -13.60 59.44
C THR A 902 -24.14 -14.80 60.19
N LYS A 903 -23.09 -15.44 59.65
CA LYS A 903 -22.38 -16.55 60.31
C LYS A 903 -21.44 -16.10 61.43
N LEU A 904 -21.02 -14.84 61.45
CA LEU A 904 -20.11 -14.26 62.45
C LEU A 904 -20.84 -13.67 63.67
N LEU A 905 -22.17 -13.60 63.65
CA LEU A 905 -22.97 -13.29 64.83
C LEU A 905 -23.08 -14.56 65.69
N PRO A 906 -22.63 -14.55 66.97
CA PRO A 906 -22.99 -15.62 67.88
C PRO A 906 -24.53 -15.69 67.95
N ILE A 907 -25.08 -16.89 67.83
CA ILE A 907 -26.47 -17.11 68.22
C ILE A 907 -26.49 -16.97 69.75
N GLU A 908 -26.69 -15.75 70.25
CA GLU A 908 -27.21 -15.58 71.60
C GLU A 908 -28.68 -16.02 71.55
N THR A 909 -28.93 -17.27 71.93
CA THR A 909 -30.27 -17.72 72.31
C THR A 909 -30.64 -17.06 73.64
N PRO A 910 -31.79 -16.37 73.77
CA PRO A 910 -32.36 -16.07 75.07
C PRO A 910 -32.82 -17.33 75.81
#